data_AF-A0A6M0IKS9-F1
#
_entry.id   AF-A0A6M0IKS9-F1
#
_cell.length_a   1.000
_cell.length_b   1.000
_cell.length_c   1.000
_cell.angle_alpha   90.00
_cell.angle_beta   90.00
_cell.angle_gamma   90.00
#
_symmetry.space_group_name_H-M   'P 1'
#
loop_
_entity.id
_entity.type
_entity.pdbx_description
1 polymer ?
#
loop_
_entity_poly.entity_id
_entity_poly.type
_entity_poly.pdbx_seq_one_letter_code
_entity_poly.pdbx_strand_id
1 'polypeptide(L)'
;MILFEVYTGSAMLNNALQTIEALAKQNISTVDADTLLRLFKNPYSDGLHTLIRLNKRLKSYTMLFSKNGPLLNDKEFGEAIYNQLITGILENVEDEGPYTCELSGLKFKTTFDVFYEQTLRKVGYPASKIKGKDKTVNRCWFPLLGGLGSDAQALPQAKYALTVHPVCLAVMQFLPLSAVLYKGGILLIDSSNEDLSKRLIADHIDLIKSRATAGSSTSSVDNIKDFNKGHYLSRALHILADKERSDKITAFNLWSFTNSGTGASCEIDRIPNQLIVKLLKLYRNPSLRPTLEGILKNPKIQSDFLDCLEGNIDFYGLYPNKNSDGVSVRFYEEYQRLIGNEDKLEYAKYIAHLLGKEEWSKAQHKFLGKSDAPISDYAMYKSMIFESLVGAASRKEWHWAHHVSVLNNPEKIPIDSTISRMYRMVHFYYLHFLASQDDENVLMPSITDVSNLAIGQMVNLFFHLIGEDKRSYSSRWLGTRYQEGNPLPLLIREGSRLYEFETVYSLLFDSENRLNAYGLRDILRIYLNYYRNESTPRLDIQPTNLLPKPSVEQNDYLKNFRQFVDEYTHYYRGGRNKGQLDEEKFRQHVLVPMRRENFQIAQWLDSVRESMIKLEKELKQPFAPSIPSEGLLYDYMGKYNPSFARFAIEYLLNQFYHQVSLSLITV
;
A
#
# COMPACT_ATOMS: atom_id res chain seq x y z
N MET A 1 25.78 42.93 18.04
CA MET A 1 26.31 41.87 17.16
C MET A 1 25.18 40.93 16.82
N ILE A 2 24.91 40.70 15.53
CA ILE A 2 23.91 39.72 15.08
C ILE A 2 24.54 38.33 15.23
N LEU A 3 23.82 37.40 15.87
CA LEU A 3 24.39 36.11 16.29
C LEU A 3 24.18 35.00 15.27
N PHE A 4 23.04 35.01 14.58
CA PHE A 4 22.66 33.98 13.62
C PHE A 4 21.96 34.64 12.44
N GLU A 5 22.52 34.53 11.24
CA GLU A 5 21.87 35.02 10.02
C GLU A 5 20.79 34.06 9.51
N VAL A 6 21.02 32.77 9.72
CA VAL A 6 20.16 31.65 9.30
C VAL A 6 20.15 30.55 10.37
N TYR A 7 19.26 29.58 10.22
CA TYR A 7 19.23 28.40 11.08
C TYR A 7 20.41 27.45 10.85
N THR A 8 20.70 26.65 11.87
CA THR A 8 21.94 25.87 12.00
C THR A 8 21.86 24.45 11.47
N GLY A 9 20.69 24.03 10.99
CA GLY A 9 20.40 22.62 10.62
C GLY A 9 20.24 21.66 11.81
N SER A 10 20.59 22.07 13.04
CA SER A 10 20.32 21.29 14.25
C SER A 10 18.88 21.51 14.73
N ALA A 11 18.05 20.46 14.72
CA ALA A 11 16.65 20.55 15.15
C ALA A 11 16.50 21.16 16.56
N MET A 12 17.36 20.76 17.51
CA MET A 12 17.36 21.29 18.87
C MET A 12 17.69 22.78 18.92
N LEU A 13 18.77 23.19 18.27
CA LEU A 13 19.21 24.58 18.29
C LEU A 13 18.22 25.46 17.51
N ASN A 14 17.72 24.99 16.37
CA ASN A 14 16.70 25.68 15.58
C ASN A 14 15.41 25.88 16.38
N ASN A 15 14.94 24.87 17.11
CA ASN A 15 13.75 25.02 17.96
C ASN A 15 14.00 26.04 19.07
N ALA A 16 15.19 26.07 19.69
CA ALA A 16 15.55 27.07 20.69
C ALA A 16 15.62 28.49 20.11
N LEU A 17 16.20 28.65 18.91
CA LEU A 17 16.25 29.91 18.18
C LEU A 17 14.85 30.39 17.79
N GLN A 18 13.98 29.49 17.31
CA GLN A 18 12.58 29.77 17.01
C GLN A 18 11.78 30.16 18.26
N THR A 19 12.11 29.57 19.41
CA THR A 19 11.57 30.00 20.70
C THR A 19 11.95 31.44 21.01
N ILE A 20 13.21 31.80 20.80
CA ILE A 20 13.70 33.16 21.01
C ILE A 20 13.04 34.14 20.04
N GLU A 21 12.95 33.82 18.75
CA GLU A 21 12.27 34.66 17.75
C GLU A 21 10.83 34.96 18.14
N ALA A 22 10.08 33.94 18.57
CA ALA A 22 8.69 34.11 18.97
C ALA A 22 8.54 34.94 20.26
N LEU A 23 9.43 34.75 21.25
CA LEU A 23 9.46 35.57 22.46
C LEU A 23 9.87 37.02 22.20
N ALA A 24 10.88 37.23 21.34
CA ALA A 24 11.37 38.55 20.95
C ALA A 24 10.43 39.28 20.00
N LYS A 25 9.58 38.54 19.27
CA LYS A 25 8.80 39.02 18.11
C LYS A 25 9.70 39.63 17.04
N GLN A 26 10.83 38.97 16.78
CA GLN A 26 11.88 39.41 15.86
C GLN A 26 12.34 38.24 15.00
N ASN A 27 12.83 38.52 13.80
CA ASN A 27 13.50 37.51 12.97
C ASN A 27 14.88 37.20 13.56
N ILE A 28 15.36 35.98 13.36
CA ILE A 28 16.60 35.53 13.97
C ILE A 28 17.80 36.36 13.53
N SER A 29 17.81 36.79 12.27
CA SER A 29 18.82 37.70 11.70
C SER A 29 18.86 39.09 12.34
N THR A 30 17.94 39.39 13.25
CA THR A 30 17.88 40.66 14.01
C THR A 30 18.05 40.46 15.51
N VAL A 31 18.14 39.21 15.97
CA VAL A 31 18.36 38.90 17.39
C VAL A 31 19.85 39.09 17.72
N ASP A 32 20.12 40.01 18.63
CA ASP A 32 21.44 40.31 19.16
C ASP A 32 21.62 39.89 20.63
N ALA A 33 22.84 40.05 21.13
CA ALA A 33 23.19 39.73 22.52
C ALA A 33 22.31 40.49 23.55
N ASP A 34 21.99 41.76 23.30
CA ASP A 34 21.14 42.57 24.18
C ASP A 34 19.71 42.04 24.23
N THR A 35 19.18 41.60 23.09
CA THR A 35 17.88 40.92 23.00
C THR A 35 17.86 39.64 23.83
N LEU A 36 18.91 38.81 23.72
CA LEU A 36 19.03 37.60 24.53
C LEU A 36 19.14 37.90 26.02
N LEU A 37 19.91 38.92 26.41
CA LEU A 37 20.06 39.34 27.80
C LEU A 37 18.73 39.86 28.38
N ARG A 38 17.99 40.64 27.61
CA ARG A 38 16.65 41.12 27.97
C ARG A 38 15.69 39.96 28.17
N LEU A 39 15.65 39.02 27.22
CA LEU A 39 14.80 37.83 27.33
C LEU A 39 15.22 36.95 28.50
N PHE A 40 16.52 36.76 28.76
CA PHE A 40 17.00 35.98 29.90
C PHE A 40 16.47 36.54 31.23
N LYS A 41 16.48 37.87 31.37
CA LYS A 41 15.96 38.57 32.55
C LYS A 41 14.44 38.48 32.65
N ASN A 42 13.71 38.54 31.54
CA ASN A 42 12.25 38.60 31.54
C ASN A 42 11.63 38.11 30.21
N PRO A 43 11.52 36.78 29.97
CA PRO A 43 11.03 36.25 28.70
C PRO A 43 9.59 36.68 28.34
N TYR A 44 8.74 36.92 29.35
CA TYR A 44 7.32 37.23 29.15
C TYR A 44 6.99 38.72 29.23
N SER A 45 8.00 39.57 29.44
CA SER A 45 7.84 41.02 29.58
C SER A 45 6.89 41.44 30.71
N ASP A 46 6.79 40.65 31.78
CA ASP A 46 5.91 40.90 32.92
C ASP A 46 6.66 41.27 34.22
N GLY A 47 7.98 41.10 34.24
CA GLY A 47 8.84 41.46 35.38
C GLY A 47 8.81 40.46 36.54
N LEU A 48 7.98 39.42 36.44
CA LEU A 48 7.77 38.41 37.48
C LEU A 48 8.45 37.10 37.13
N HIS A 49 8.46 36.75 35.85
CA HIS A 49 8.93 35.48 35.33
C HIS A 49 10.29 35.62 34.68
N THR A 50 11.38 35.46 35.43
CA THR A 50 12.73 35.35 34.86
C THR A 50 12.95 33.96 34.26
N LEU A 51 13.87 33.80 33.29
CA LEU A 51 14.14 32.48 32.68
C LEU A 51 14.57 31.45 33.74
N ILE A 52 15.36 31.88 34.73
CA ILE A 52 15.81 31.06 35.86
C ILE A 52 14.62 30.49 36.63
N ARG A 53 13.65 31.34 37.00
CA ARG A 53 12.46 30.93 37.75
C ARG A 53 11.59 29.99 36.92
N LEU A 54 11.42 30.28 35.63
CA LEU A 54 10.66 29.42 34.72
C LEU A 54 11.30 28.03 34.59
N ASN A 55 12.60 27.97 34.32
CA ASN A 55 13.33 26.71 34.16
C ASN A 55 13.32 25.85 35.45
N LYS A 56 13.34 26.47 36.63
CA LYS A 56 13.15 25.76 37.91
C LYS A 56 11.76 25.15 38.07
N ARG A 57 10.73 25.80 37.53
CA ARG A 57 9.32 25.38 37.66
C ARG A 57 8.92 24.34 36.62
N LEU A 58 9.46 24.43 35.41
CA LEU A 58 9.10 23.57 34.28
C LEU A 58 9.63 22.15 34.46
N LYS A 59 8.74 21.16 34.57
CA LYS A 59 9.15 19.75 34.64
C LYS A 59 9.91 19.30 33.38
N SER A 60 9.61 19.90 32.23
CA SER A 60 10.26 19.66 30.93
C SER A 60 11.74 20.02 30.95
N TYR A 61 12.17 20.95 31.81
CA TYR A 61 13.58 21.31 31.98
C TYR A 61 14.42 20.06 32.28
N THR A 62 13.94 19.19 33.18
CA THR A 62 14.68 17.98 33.58
C THR A 62 14.70 16.87 32.51
N MET A 63 13.83 16.96 31.51
CA MET A 63 13.82 16.05 30.35
C MET A 63 14.79 16.50 29.26
N LEU A 64 15.08 17.80 29.18
CA LEU A 64 16.09 18.38 28.30
C LEU A 64 17.48 18.31 28.94
N PHE A 65 17.58 18.85 30.15
CA PHE A 65 18.80 19.03 30.92
C PHE A 65 18.75 18.14 32.16
N SER A 66 19.83 17.41 32.45
CA SER A 66 19.81 16.53 33.63
C SER A 66 19.68 17.30 34.95
N LYS A 67 19.15 16.65 35.99
CA LYS A 67 19.06 17.23 37.35
C LYS A 67 20.42 17.56 37.97
N ASN A 68 21.52 17.11 37.38
CA ASN A 68 22.88 17.28 37.91
C ASN A 68 23.47 18.67 37.63
N GLY A 69 22.81 19.48 36.80
CA GLY A 69 23.23 20.85 36.50
C GLY A 69 23.14 21.78 37.71
N PRO A 70 23.83 22.94 37.68
CA PRO A 70 23.92 23.84 38.82
C PRO A 70 22.54 24.38 39.24
N LEU A 71 21.61 24.57 38.31
CA LEU A 71 20.29 25.15 38.62
C LEU A 71 19.45 24.31 39.60
N LEU A 72 19.61 22.98 39.59
CA LEU A 72 18.79 22.05 40.39
C LEU A 72 19.58 21.25 41.44
N ASN A 73 20.89 21.04 41.24
CA ASN A 73 21.69 20.18 42.10
C ASN A 73 22.37 20.94 43.27
N ASP A 74 22.83 22.16 43.03
CA ASP A 74 23.65 22.92 43.98
C ASP A 74 22.76 23.94 44.71
N LYS A 75 22.34 23.61 45.94
CA LYS A 75 21.42 24.46 46.72
C LYS A 75 22.06 25.76 47.21
N GLU A 76 23.38 25.80 47.37
CA GLU A 76 24.09 26.91 48.00
C GLU A 76 24.55 27.93 46.95
N PHE A 77 25.17 27.48 45.86
CA PHE A 77 25.72 28.35 44.82
C PHE A 77 25.04 28.20 43.46
N GLY A 78 24.19 27.19 43.28
CA GLY A 78 23.73 26.77 41.95
C GLY A 78 23.00 27.83 41.14
N GLU A 79 22.08 28.57 41.77
CA GLU A 79 21.36 29.66 41.09
C GLU A 79 22.30 30.82 40.73
N ALA A 80 23.21 31.18 41.63
CA ALA A 80 24.20 32.23 41.40
C ALA A 80 25.17 31.85 40.27
N ILE A 81 25.66 30.61 40.27
CA ILE A 81 26.52 30.05 39.21
C ILE A 81 25.77 30.09 37.87
N TYR A 82 24.55 29.57 37.82
CA TYR A 82 23.75 29.54 36.59
C TYR A 82 23.51 30.97 36.06
N ASN A 83 23.07 31.89 36.91
CA ASN A 83 22.80 33.28 36.52
C ASN A 83 24.06 33.98 35.99
N GLN A 84 25.16 33.92 36.75
CA GLN A 84 26.39 34.61 36.40
C GLN A 84 27.06 34.03 35.16
N LEU A 85 26.96 32.72 34.96
CA LEU A 85 27.50 32.04 33.78
C LEU A 85 26.77 32.45 32.51
N ILE A 86 25.44 32.33 32.50
CA ILE A 86 24.65 32.67 31.31
C ILE A 86 24.76 34.16 31.00
N THR A 87 24.69 35.03 32.02
CA THR A 87 24.89 36.47 31.87
C THR A 87 26.28 36.78 31.32
N GLY A 88 27.33 36.19 31.89
CA GLY A 88 28.70 36.41 31.45
C GLY A 88 28.95 35.97 30.00
N ILE A 89 28.34 34.86 29.58
CA ILE A 89 28.38 34.42 28.18
C ILE A 89 27.67 35.41 27.27
N LEU A 90 26.47 35.87 27.63
CA LEU A 90 25.67 36.79 26.80
C LEU A 90 26.24 38.21 26.75
N GLU A 91 27.00 38.65 27.76
CA GLU A 91 27.68 39.96 27.77
C GLU A 91 28.99 39.96 26.96
N ASN A 92 29.56 38.79 26.70
CA ASN A 92 30.87 38.64 26.05
C ASN A 92 30.77 37.68 24.84
N VAL A 93 29.73 37.86 24.00
CA VAL A 93 29.59 37.04 22.81
C VAL A 93 30.65 37.41 21.78
N GLU A 94 31.20 36.39 21.13
CA GLU A 94 32.26 36.48 20.12
C GLU A 94 31.73 35.91 18.80
N ASP A 95 32.26 36.37 17.67
CA ASP A 95 32.00 35.83 16.33
C ASP A 95 33.30 35.49 15.57
N GLU A 96 34.44 35.72 16.21
CA GLU A 96 35.77 35.45 15.69
C GLU A 96 36.59 34.60 16.69
N GLY A 97 37.55 33.84 16.16
CA GLY A 97 38.51 33.10 16.97
C GLY A 97 39.02 31.82 16.32
N PRO A 98 39.92 31.10 17.01
CA PRO A 98 40.54 29.88 16.48
C PRO A 98 39.62 28.65 16.54
N TYR A 99 38.57 28.66 17.36
CA TYR A 99 37.64 27.54 17.46
C TYR A 99 36.43 27.75 16.56
N THR A 100 35.88 26.65 16.03
CA THR A 100 34.63 26.65 15.25
C THR A 100 33.63 25.74 15.94
N CYS A 101 32.41 26.25 16.14
CA CYS A 101 31.32 25.49 16.75
C CYS A 101 30.86 24.38 15.80
N GLU A 102 30.90 23.13 16.26
CA GLU A 102 30.46 21.99 15.45
C GLU A 102 28.93 21.90 15.30
N LEU A 103 28.17 22.67 16.09
CA LEU A 103 26.70 22.70 16.04
C LEU A 103 26.14 23.83 15.18
N SER A 104 26.84 24.97 15.09
CA SER A 104 26.34 26.18 14.43
C SER A 104 27.28 26.77 13.39
N GLY A 105 28.54 26.33 13.34
CA GLY A 105 29.57 26.92 12.48
C GLY A 105 30.16 28.25 12.99
N LEU A 106 29.65 28.82 14.09
CA LEU A 106 30.14 30.08 14.64
C LEU A 106 31.58 29.95 15.15
N LYS A 107 32.41 30.96 14.92
CA LYS A 107 33.78 31.02 15.44
C LYS A 107 33.82 31.69 16.81
N PHE A 108 34.75 31.26 17.65
CA PHE A 108 34.94 31.81 19.00
C PHE A 108 36.35 31.57 19.52
N LYS A 109 36.71 32.30 20.56
CA LYS A 109 38.01 32.24 21.24
C LYS A 109 37.88 31.74 22.67
N THR A 110 36.90 32.23 23.42
CA THR A 110 36.72 31.90 24.84
C THR A 110 35.87 30.65 25.00
N THR A 111 36.45 29.59 25.55
CA THR A 111 35.81 28.28 25.74
C THR A 111 34.90 28.27 26.97
N PHE A 112 33.96 27.30 27.01
CA PHE A 112 32.98 27.20 28.10
C PHE A 112 33.63 26.99 29.48
N ASP A 113 34.69 26.20 29.56
CA ASP A 113 35.43 25.92 30.79
C ASP A 113 36.06 27.20 31.38
N VAL A 114 36.53 28.12 30.53
CA VAL A 114 37.06 29.42 30.92
C VAL A 114 35.95 30.29 31.53
N PHE A 115 34.81 30.40 30.85
CA PHE A 115 33.63 31.10 31.39
C PHE A 115 33.17 30.50 32.72
N TYR A 116 33.17 29.18 32.83
CA TYR A 116 32.75 28.46 34.03
C TYR A 116 33.69 28.73 35.21
N GLU A 117 35.00 28.66 34.98
CA GLU A 117 36.00 28.93 36.02
C GLU A 117 35.96 30.37 36.51
N GLN A 118 35.84 31.35 35.59
CA GLN A 118 35.67 32.74 35.95
C GLN A 118 34.40 32.96 36.77
N THR A 119 33.30 32.30 36.38
CA THR A 119 32.04 32.35 37.12
C THR A 119 32.19 31.83 38.54
N LEU A 120 32.83 30.67 38.73
CA LEU A 120 33.05 30.09 40.06
C LEU A 120 33.83 31.04 40.98
N ARG A 121 34.84 31.74 40.45
CA ARG A 121 35.59 32.75 41.21
C ARG A 121 34.72 33.95 41.57
N LYS A 122 33.92 34.46 40.62
CA LYS A 122 33.05 35.63 40.82
C LYS A 122 31.95 35.40 41.87
N VAL A 123 31.38 34.20 41.93
CA VAL A 123 30.33 33.86 42.91
C VAL A 123 30.87 33.45 44.28
N GLY A 124 32.19 33.51 44.48
CA GLY A 124 32.84 33.14 45.76
C GLY A 124 32.91 31.64 46.02
N TYR A 125 32.88 30.79 44.98
CA TYR A 125 33.01 29.34 45.16
C TYR A 125 34.41 28.99 45.74
N PRO A 126 34.52 28.04 46.69
CA PRO A 126 35.78 27.74 47.36
C PRO A 126 36.90 27.38 46.36
N ALA A 127 37.99 28.16 46.35
CA ALA A 127 39.08 28.01 45.39
C ALA A 127 39.71 26.60 45.37
N SER A 128 39.79 25.95 46.53
CA SER A 128 40.28 24.58 46.68
C SER A 128 39.40 23.54 45.98
N LYS A 129 38.11 23.82 45.76
CA LYS A 129 37.14 22.93 45.10
C LYS A 129 36.99 23.21 43.59
N ILE A 130 37.45 24.36 43.10
CA ILE A 130 37.31 24.75 41.68
C ILE A 130 38.02 23.76 40.75
N LYS A 131 39.23 23.29 41.11
CA LYS A 131 40.00 22.34 40.29
C LYS A 131 39.29 21.00 40.09
N GLY A 132 38.45 20.57 41.04
CA GLY A 132 37.75 19.28 41.00
C GLY A 132 36.33 19.33 40.44
N LYS A 133 35.83 20.51 40.03
CA LYS A 133 34.48 20.66 39.48
C LYS A 133 34.49 20.28 38.00
N ASP A 134 33.46 19.57 37.54
CA ASP A 134 33.27 19.31 36.12
C ASP A 134 32.89 20.62 35.40
N LYS A 135 33.77 21.07 34.51
CA LYS A 135 33.63 22.30 33.70
C LYS A 135 33.42 21.97 32.22
N THR A 136 33.17 20.70 31.89
CA THR A 136 32.98 20.26 30.51
C THR A 136 31.58 20.58 30.01
N VAL A 137 31.44 20.67 28.69
CA VAL A 137 30.12 20.72 28.04
C VAL A 137 29.55 19.31 28.08
N ASN A 138 28.45 19.14 28.81
CA ASN A 138 27.78 17.85 29.00
C ASN A 138 26.26 18.02 28.90
N ARG A 139 25.51 16.93 29.15
CA ARG A 139 24.04 16.88 29.11
C ARG A 139 23.29 17.86 30.00
N CYS A 140 23.96 18.58 30.89
CA CYS A 140 23.37 19.66 31.69
C CYS A 140 23.26 20.97 30.90
N TRP A 141 24.02 21.12 29.82
CA TRP A 141 24.13 22.35 29.04
C TRP A 141 23.57 22.21 27.62
N PHE A 142 23.73 21.03 27.01
CA PHE A 142 23.18 20.72 25.70
C PHE A 142 22.63 19.29 25.71
N PRO A 143 21.35 19.05 25.38
CA PRO A 143 20.79 17.70 25.30
C PRO A 143 21.45 16.89 24.17
N LEU A 144 21.60 15.56 24.30
CA LEU A 144 22.36 14.67 23.38
C LEU A 144 23.90 14.76 23.44
N LEU A 145 24.50 15.73 24.13
CA LEU A 145 25.94 15.66 24.44
C LEU A 145 26.15 14.72 25.64
N GLY A 146 26.69 13.53 25.36
CA GLY A 146 27.10 12.59 26.41
C GLY A 146 28.12 13.23 27.35
N GLY A 147 28.16 12.77 28.61
CA GLY A 147 29.28 13.11 29.50
C GLY A 147 30.51 12.30 29.08
N LEU A 148 31.70 12.90 29.12
CA LEU A 148 32.96 12.17 29.02
C LEU A 148 32.98 11.10 30.13
N GLY A 149 32.94 9.81 29.75
CA GLY A 149 32.99 8.68 30.68
C GLY A 149 31.65 8.07 31.13
N SER A 150 30.52 8.36 30.47
CA SER A 150 29.26 7.59 30.66
C SER A 150 28.86 6.80 29.41
N ASP A 151 28.19 5.66 29.60
CA ASP A 151 27.71 4.73 28.54
C ASP A 151 26.89 5.37 27.40
N ALA A 152 26.47 6.63 27.58
CA ALA A 152 25.85 7.46 26.55
C ALA A 152 26.82 7.84 25.40
N GLN A 153 28.10 7.47 25.47
CA GLN A 153 29.04 7.44 24.33
C GLN A 153 28.86 6.22 23.41
N ALA A 154 27.80 5.42 23.54
CA ALA A 154 27.44 4.36 22.61
C ALA A 154 26.88 4.86 21.25
N LEU A 155 27.24 6.07 20.80
CA LEU A 155 27.27 6.37 19.38
C LEU A 155 28.69 6.01 18.89
N PRO A 156 28.85 5.01 18.00
CA PRO A 156 30.15 4.46 17.61
C PRO A 156 31.10 5.42 16.86
N GLN A 157 30.88 6.74 16.86
CA GLN A 157 31.67 7.72 16.10
C GLN A 157 32.21 8.93 16.88
N ALA A 158 31.78 9.22 18.12
CA ALA A 158 32.26 10.42 18.83
C ALA A 158 33.53 10.13 19.67
N LYS A 159 34.69 10.15 19.02
CA LYS A 159 36.01 9.95 19.69
C LYS A 159 36.44 11.13 20.59
N TYR A 160 35.77 12.28 20.50
CA TYR A 160 36.14 13.53 21.19
C TYR A 160 34.90 14.29 21.68
N ALA A 161 35.09 15.19 22.66
CA ALA A 161 34.04 16.11 23.09
C ALA A 161 33.79 17.17 22.01
N LEU A 162 32.52 17.48 21.74
CA LEU A 162 32.17 18.45 20.72
C LEU A 162 32.62 19.87 21.12
N THR A 163 33.19 20.59 20.16
CA THR A 163 33.56 22.00 20.30
C THR A 163 32.32 22.85 20.10
N VAL A 164 31.76 23.35 21.20
CA VAL A 164 30.51 24.11 21.20
C VAL A 164 30.74 25.55 21.64
N HIS A 165 30.24 26.50 20.85
CA HIS A 165 30.27 27.91 21.22
C HIS A 165 29.42 28.17 22.46
N PRO A 166 29.94 28.88 23.49
CA PRO A 166 29.20 29.15 24.72
C PRO A 166 27.82 29.80 24.52
N VAL A 167 27.66 30.69 23.52
CA VAL A 167 26.36 31.32 23.24
C VAL A 167 25.29 30.31 22.84
N CYS A 168 25.64 29.24 22.13
CA CYS A 168 24.70 28.17 21.79
C CYS A 168 24.17 27.48 23.06
N LEU A 169 25.01 27.29 24.08
CA LEU A 169 24.59 26.73 25.37
C LEU A 169 23.62 27.65 26.12
N ALA A 170 23.83 28.97 26.02
CA ALA A 170 22.91 29.97 26.56
C ALA A 170 21.57 29.99 25.81
N VAL A 171 21.60 29.96 24.48
CA VAL A 171 20.41 29.86 23.61
C VAL A 171 19.57 28.63 23.94
N MET A 172 20.21 27.48 24.18
CA MET A 172 19.49 26.25 24.53
C MET A 172 18.63 26.38 25.79
N GLN A 173 18.99 27.27 26.73
CA GLN A 173 18.23 27.46 27.96
C GLN A 173 16.83 28.04 27.74
N PHE A 174 16.51 28.54 26.54
CA PHE A 174 15.16 29.00 26.16
C PHE A 174 14.26 27.87 25.66
N LEU A 175 14.81 26.74 25.19
CA LEU A 175 14.04 25.62 24.66
C LEU A 175 12.93 25.08 25.59
N PRO A 176 13.09 25.02 26.92
CA PRO A 176 12.02 24.60 27.84
C PRO A 176 10.72 25.41 27.69
N LEU A 177 10.78 26.66 27.20
CA LEU A 177 9.63 27.54 27.04
C LEU A 177 8.73 27.17 25.84
N SER A 178 9.17 26.25 24.96
CA SER A 178 8.36 25.68 23.87
C SER A 178 8.19 24.15 23.98
N ALA A 179 8.68 23.54 25.06
CA ALA A 179 8.76 22.09 25.24
C ALA A 179 7.42 21.43 25.60
N VAL A 180 6.67 20.98 24.59
CA VAL A 180 5.50 20.10 24.73
C VAL A 180 5.89 18.63 24.56
N LEU A 181 5.06 17.70 25.05
CA LEU A 181 5.35 16.26 24.93
C LEU A 181 4.67 15.61 23.71
N TYR A 182 5.44 14.77 23.02
CA TYR A 182 5.01 13.89 21.95
C TYR A 182 5.61 12.49 22.15
N LYS A 183 4.80 11.42 22.11
CA LYS A 183 5.24 10.04 22.38
C LYS A 183 6.10 9.86 23.66
N GLY A 184 5.83 10.67 24.69
CA GLY A 184 6.54 10.63 25.97
C GLY A 184 7.87 11.39 26.04
N GLY A 185 8.39 11.89 24.92
CA GLY A 185 9.52 12.82 24.84
C GLY A 185 9.11 14.26 24.57
N ILE A 186 10.04 15.20 24.71
CA ILE A 186 9.92 16.59 24.24
C ILE A 186 9.84 16.60 22.71
N LEU A 187 8.85 17.31 22.18
CA LEU A 187 8.70 17.51 20.76
C LEU A 187 9.71 18.55 20.24
N LEU A 188 10.44 18.20 19.18
CA LEU A 188 11.13 19.15 18.32
C LEU A 188 10.54 19.07 16.92
N ILE A 189 10.32 20.23 16.30
CA ILE A 189 9.76 20.33 14.95
C ILE A 189 10.86 20.75 14.00
N ASP A 190 11.08 19.95 12.97
CA ASP A 190 12.05 20.24 11.91
C ASP A 190 11.32 20.20 10.57
N SER A 191 11.38 21.28 9.80
CA SER A 191 10.52 21.51 8.64
C SER A 191 11.31 22.11 7.49
N SER A 192 11.06 21.64 6.27
CA SER A 192 11.59 22.29 5.07
C SER A 192 10.97 23.66 4.81
N ASN A 193 9.85 23.95 5.49
CA ASN A 193 9.18 25.25 5.50
C ASN A 193 9.39 25.91 6.86
N GLU A 194 10.28 26.90 6.92
CA GLU A 194 10.66 27.56 8.17
C GLU A 194 9.48 28.25 8.85
N ASP A 195 8.61 28.91 8.08
CA ASP A 195 7.42 29.60 8.61
C ASP A 195 6.44 28.62 9.27
N LEU A 196 6.33 27.39 8.75
CA LEU A 196 5.55 26.33 9.39
C LEU A 196 6.12 25.99 10.78
N SER A 197 7.42 25.72 10.89
CA SER A 197 8.04 25.41 12.19
C SER A 197 7.97 26.60 13.16
N LYS A 198 8.20 27.83 12.69
CA LYS A 198 8.09 29.06 13.48
C LYS A 198 6.71 29.20 14.12
N ARG A 199 5.66 29.05 13.32
CA ARG A 199 4.26 29.18 13.80
C ARG A 199 3.86 28.07 14.75
N LEU A 200 4.25 26.82 14.47
CA LEU A 200 3.97 25.71 15.39
C LEU A 200 4.67 25.88 16.74
N ILE A 201 5.90 26.41 16.76
CA ILE A 201 6.64 26.68 17.99
C ILE A 201 6.06 27.88 18.74
N ALA A 202 5.64 28.93 18.04
CA ALA A 202 4.94 30.06 18.65
C ALA A 202 3.68 29.60 19.39
N ASP A 203 2.87 28.72 18.78
CA ASP A 203 1.70 28.09 19.41
C ASP A 203 2.06 27.34 20.70
N HIS A 204 3.21 26.66 20.75
CA HIS A 204 3.68 25.96 21.95
C HIS A 204 4.09 26.93 23.06
N ILE A 205 4.71 28.05 22.71
CA ILE A 205 5.12 29.09 23.66
C ILE A 205 3.90 29.73 24.29
N ASP A 206 2.90 30.10 23.50
CA ASP A 206 1.66 30.68 24.02
C ASP A 206 0.97 29.71 24.99
N LEU A 207 0.96 28.42 24.64
CA LEU A 207 0.41 27.38 25.50
C LEU A 207 1.21 27.23 26.81
N ILE A 208 2.54 27.17 26.77
CA ILE A 208 3.37 27.05 27.96
C ILE A 208 3.31 28.31 28.81
N LYS A 209 3.32 29.49 28.19
CA LYS A 209 3.14 30.78 28.85
C LYS A 209 1.82 30.78 29.62
N SER A 210 0.71 30.41 28.98
CA SER A 210 -0.61 30.35 29.63
C SER A 210 -0.62 29.45 30.88
N ARG A 211 0.06 28.30 30.82
CA ARG A 211 0.17 27.36 31.96
C ARG A 211 1.09 27.89 33.05
N ALA A 212 2.22 28.49 32.68
CA ALA A 212 3.19 29.03 33.62
C ALA A 212 2.64 30.23 34.42
N THR A 213 1.78 31.04 33.81
CA THR A 213 1.17 32.21 34.44
C THR A 213 -0.13 31.91 35.20
N ALA A 214 -0.79 30.77 34.95
CA ALA A 214 -2.04 30.41 35.64
C ALA A 214 -1.85 29.90 37.09
N GLY A 215 -0.67 29.36 37.41
CA GLY A 215 -0.33 28.86 38.75
C GLY A 215 0.36 29.91 39.62
N SER A 216 0.58 29.60 40.91
CA SER A 216 1.41 30.44 41.77
C SER A 216 2.83 30.53 41.23
N SER A 217 3.53 31.63 41.53
CA SER A 217 4.91 31.88 41.08
C SER A 217 5.94 30.85 41.60
N THR A 218 5.53 29.98 42.54
CA THR A 218 6.36 28.94 43.15
C THR A 218 5.94 27.51 42.77
N SER A 219 4.78 27.32 42.12
CA SER A 219 4.31 26.00 41.74
C SER A 219 5.08 25.44 40.53
N SER A 220 5.27 24.12 40.51
CA SER A 220 5.79 23.44 39.32
C SER A 220 4.79 23.48 38.17
N VAL A 221 5.27 23.66 36.95
CA VAL A 221 4.47 23.59 35.72
C VAL A 221 4.59 22.17 35.17
N ASP A 222 3.45 21.48 35.09
CA ASP A 222 3.37 20.12 34.56
C ASP A 222 3.68 20.07 33.06
N ASN A 223 4.23 18.94 32.64
CA ASN A 223 4.46 18.67 31.22
C ASN A 223 3.14 18.65 30.46
N ILE A 224 3.08 19.41 29.38
CA ILE A 224 1.91 19.46 28.50
C ILE A 224 1.94 18.24 27.60
N LYS A 225 0.90 17.42 27.68
CA LYS A 225 0.73 16.16 26.96
C LYS A 225 -0.47 16.29 26.00
N ASP A 226 -0.89 15.17 25.41
CA ASP A 226 -2.18 15.01 24.70
C ASP A 226 -2.17 15.33 23.20
N PHE A 227 -0.99 15.44 22.59
CA PHE A 227 -0.89 15.64 21.15
C PHE A 227 -0.46 14.36 20.44
N ASN A 228 -1.28 13.92 19.49
CA ASN A 228 -0.93 12.87 18.54
C ASN A 228 -0.45 13.48 17.21
N LYS A 229 0.03 12.63 16.29
CA LYS A 229 0.48 13.06 14.95
C LYS A 229 -0.63 13.83 14.20
N GLY A 230 -1.90 13.47 14.40
CA GLY A 230 -3.05 14.07 13.73
C GLY A 230 -3.34 15.50 14.19
N HIS A 231 -3.10 15.81 15.46
CA HIS A 231 -3.19 17.16 16.00
C HIS A 231 -2.17 18.09 15.34
N TYR A 232 -0.92 17.65 15.23
CA TYR A 232 0.14 18.43 14.58
C TYR A 232 -0.11 18.59 13.08
N LEU A 233 -0.59 17.55 12.41
CA LEU A 233 -1.01 17.64 11.02
C LEU A 233 -2.17 18.63 10.84
N SER A 234 -3.19 18.58 11.69
CA SER A 234 -4.33 19.51 11.62
C SER A 234 -3.88 20.97 11.74
N ARG A 235 -3.00 21.27 12.70
CA ARG A 235 -2.38 22.60 12.84
C ARG A 235 -1.54 22.99 11.63
N ALA A 236 -0.71 22.07 11.13
CA ALA A 236 0.10 22.32 9.95
C ALA A 236 -0.78 22.63 8.73
N LEU A 237 -1.87 21.88 8.54
CA LEU A 237 -2.83 22.11 7.46
C LEU A 237 -3.51 23.47 7.59
N HIS A 238 -3.89 23.89 8.80
CA HIS A 238 -4.41 25.24 9.02
C HIS A 238 -3.41 26.31 8.58
N ILE A 239 -2.16 26.23 9.06
CA ILE A 239 -1.10 27.20 8.73
C ILE A 239 -0.83 27.25 7.23
N LEU A 240 -0.83 26.10 6.56
CA LEU A 240 -0.54 25.97 5.13
C LEU A 240 -1.75 26.31 4.24
N ALA A 241 -2.97 26.17 4.74
CA ALA A 241 -4.18 26.54 4.00
C ALA A 241 -4.30 28.05 3.83
N ASP A 242 -3.84 28.82 4.82
CA ASP A 242 -3.89 30.29 4.83
C ASP A 242 -2.88 30.95 3.85
N LYS A 243 -2.01 30.17 3.21
CA LYS A 243 -0.99 30.68 2.27
C LYS A 243 -1.53 30.74 0.83
N GLU A 244 -1.50 31.93 0.23
CA GLU A 244 -1.87 32.16 -1.18
C GLU A 244 -0.98 31.39 -2.17
N ARG A 245 0.31 31.22 -1.87
CA ARG A 245 1.25 30.43 -2.69
C ARG A 245 1.45 29.04 -2.09
N SER A 246 1.26 28.00 -2.90
CA SER A 246 1.64 26.64 -2.51
C SER A 246 3.16 26.52 -2.50
N ASP A 247 3.73 26.42 -1.31
CA ASP A 247 5.13 26.07 -1.13
C ASP A 247 5.40 24.70 -1.80
N LYS A 248 6.47 24.62 -2.61
CA LYS A 248 6.76 23.41 -3.40
C LYS A 248 7.10 22.19 -2.53
N ILE A 249 7.67 22.43 -1.34
CA ILE A 249 8.14 21.38 -0.42
C ILE A 249 7.81 21.80 1.02
N THR A 250 6.96 21.03 1.69
CA THR A 250 6.50 21.28 3.07
C THR A 250 6.68 20.07 3.98
N ALA A 251 7.62 19.18 3.67
CA ALA A 251 7.89 18.03 4.53
C ALA A 251 8.38 18.49 5.91
N PHE A 252 7.96 17.80 6.96
CA PHE A 252 8.43 18.06 8.31
C PHE A 252 8.53 16.79 9.15
N ASN A 253 9.30 16.87 10.22
CA ASN A 253 9.62 15.79 11.14
C ASN A 253 9.15 16.19 12.53
N LEU A 254 8.50 15.25 13.22
CA LEU A 254 8.16 15.37 14.64
C LEU A 254 9.15 14.50 15.41
N TRP A 255 10.11 15.14 16.08
CA TRP A 255 11.11 14.46 16.90
C TRP A 255 10.58 14.33 18.31
N SER A 256 10.50 13.10 18.85
CA SER A 256 10.27 12.84 20.26
C SER A 256 11.61 12.60 20.95
N PHE A 257 12.08 13.56 21.74
CA PHE A 257 13.37 13.50 22.41
C PHE A 257 13.23 13.40 23.93
N THR A 258 14.01 12.55 24.59
CA THR A 258 14.10 12.61 26.05
C THR A 258 15.50 12.25 26.55
N ASN A 259 15.93 12.93 27.61
CA ASN A 259 17.14 12.62 28.36
C ASN A 259 16.84 11.97 29.72
N SER A 260 15.60 11.51 29.92
CA SER A 260 15.16 10.82 31.13
C SER A 260 15.57 9.34 31.13
N GLY A 261 16.05 8.82 32.28
CA GLY A 261 16.34 7.39 32.45
C GLY A 261 17.84 7.05 32.35
N THR A 262 18.16 5.92 31.70
CA THR A 262 19.54 5.40 31.56
C THR A 262 20.33 6.07 30.42
N GLY A 263 19.70 6.86 29.57
CA GLY A 263 20.35 7.54 28.44
C GLY A 263 19.41 8.46 27.66
N ALA A 264 19.95 9.10 26.63
CA ALA A 264 19.14 9.89 25.70
C ALA A 264 18.42 8.95 24.71
N SER A 265 17.15 9.24 24.42
CA SER A 265 16.34 8.53 23.43
C SER A 265 15.73 9.54 22.46
N CYS A 266 15.64 9.16 21.19
CA CYS A 266 15.06 9.98 20.15
C CYS A 266 14.32 9.12 19.12
N GLU A 267 13.05 9.44 18.88
CA GLU A 267 12.21 8.87 17.82
C GLU A 267 11.81 9.98 16.85
N ILE A 268 11.71 9.68 15.55
CA ILE A 268 11.39 10.67 14.53
C ILE A 268 10.22 10.15 13.70
N ASP A 269 9.10 10.87 13.72
CA ASP A 269 8.00 10.65 12.78
C ASP A 269 8.13 11.60 11.60
N ARG A 270 8.51 11.05 10.46
CA ARG A 270 8.58 11.80 9.20
C ARG A 270 7.18 12.00 8.63
N ILE A 271 6.92 13.22 8.15
CA ILE A 271 5.71 13.57 7.41
C ILE A 271 6.14 14.03 6.02
N PRO A 272 5.98 13.17 4.99
CA PRO A 272 6.43 13.48 3.65
C PRO A 272 5.56 14.55 2.99
N ASN A 273 6.16 15.31 2.07
CA ASN A 273 5.47 16.36 1.31
C ASN A 273 4.24 15.84 0.58
N GLN A 274 4.30 14.63 -0.01
CA GLN A 274 3.19 14.05 -0.76
C GLN A 274 1.95 13.82 0.12
N LEU A 275 2.14 13.37 1.35
CA LEU A 275 1.04 13.20 2.31
C LEU A 275 0.38 14.54 2.62
N ILE A 276 1.18 15.59 2.88
CA ILE A 276 0.66 16.94 3.16
C ILE A 276 -0.11 17.49 1.97
N VAL A 277 0.38 17.31 0.74
CA VAL A 277 -0.31 17.77 -0.47
C VAL A 277 -1.68 17.09 -0.61
N LYS A 278 -1.78 15.78 -0.37
CA LYS A 278 -3.06 15.05 -0.39
C LYS A 278 -4.00 15.54 0.70
N LEU A 279 -3.50 15.70 1.93
CA LEU A 279 -4.28 16.21 3.05
C LEU A 279 -4.76 17.65 2.81
N LEU A 280 -3.95 18.51 2.20
CA LEU A 280 -4.32 19.88 1.85
C LEU A 280 -5.45 19.93 0.81
N LYS A 281 -5.47 19.02 -0.17
CA LYS A 281 -6.59 18.93 -1.13
C LYS A 281 -7.92 18.66 -0.42
N LEU A 282 -7.93 17.72 0.52
CA LEU A 282 -9.10 17.43 1.35
C LEU A 282 -9.43 18.60 2.29
N TYR A 283 -8.43 19.22 2.92
CA TYR A 283 -8.62 20.26 3.92
C TYR A 283 -9.11 21.59 3.33
N ARG A 284 -8.62 21.97 2.15
CA ARG A 284 -9.01 23.23 1.48
C ARG A 284 -10.44 23.23 0.97
N ASN A 285 -11.03 22.04 0.76
CA ASN A 285 -12.44 21.93 0.40
C ASN A 285 -13.31 22.04 1.67
N PRO A 286 -14.11 23.13 1.85
CA PRO A 286 -14.88 23.34 3.07
C PRO A 286 -15.89 22.22 3.37
N SER A 287 -16.38 21.53 2.34
CA SER A 287 -17.33 20.42 2.50
C SER A 287 -16.67 19.12 2.96
N LEU A 288 -15.35 18.96 2.76
CA LEU A 288 -14.60 17.75 3.11
C LEU A 288 -13.81 17.91 4.42
N ARG A 289 -13.44 19.15 4.75
CA ARG A 289 -12.65 19.50 5.92
C ARG A 289 -13.18 18.92 7.25
N PRO A 290 -14.48 18.98 7.58
CA PRO A 290 -14.97 18.46 8.86
C PRO A 290 -14.72 16.95 9.02
N THR A 291 -14.89 16.17 7.95
CA THR A 291 -14.62 14.73 7.95
C THR A 291 -13.13 14.44 8.15
N LEU A 292 -12.26 15.17 7.44
CA LEU A 292 -10.81 15.03 7.64
C LEU A 292 -10.40 15.37 9.07
N GLU A 293 -10.87 16.49 9.62
CA GLU A 293 -10.56 16.88 11.00
C GLU A 293 -11.06 15.84 12.01
N GLY A 294 -12.25 15.26 11.77
CA GLY A 294 -12.79 14.17 12.59
C GLY A 294 -11.90 12.93 12.60
N ILE A 295 -11.39 12.54 11.42
CA ILE A 295 -10.43 11.42 11.30
C ILE A 295 -9.11 11.75 12.00
N LEU A 296 -8.56 12.94 11.78
CA LEU A 296 -7.28 13.36 12.36
C LEU A 296 -7.34 13.50 13.89
N LYS A 297 -8.50 13.81 14.47
CA LYS A 297 -8.70 13.89 15.92
C LYS A 297 -8.94 12.53 16.57
N ASN A 298 -9.26 11.48 15.80
CA ASN A 298 -9.62 10.17 16.34
C ASN A 298 -8.40 9.23 16.43
N PRO A 299 -7.82 9.01 17.62
CA PRO A 299 -6.59 8.23 17.77
C PRO A 299 -6.74 6.76 17.37
N LYS A 300 -7.97 6.23 17.27
CA LYS A 300 -8.21 4.82 16.89
C LYS A 300 -8.03 4.55 15.40
N ILE A 301 -8.23 5.56 14.56
CA ILE A 301 -8.25 5.41 13.09
C ILE A 301 -7.24 6.31 12.37
N GLN A 302 -6.70 7.30 13.08
CA GLN A 302 -5.84 8.33 12.50
C GLN A 302 -4.53 7.77 11.94
N SER A 303 -3.88 6.81 12.61
CA SER A 303 -2.65 6.19 12.09
C SER A 303 -2.93 5.47 10.79
N ASP A 304 -3.87 4.51 10.82
CA ASP A 304 -4.25 3.71 9.66
C ASP A 304 -4.68 4.56 8.46
N PHE A 305 -5.43 5.64 8.68
CA PHE A 305 -5.80 6.57 7.61
C PHE A 305 -4.59 7.23 6.96
N LEU A 306 -3.64 7.73 7.76
CA LEU A 306 -2.44 8.38 7.25
C LEU A 306 -1.54 7.39 6.50
N ASP A 307 -1.39 6.18 7.05
CA ASP A 307 -0.57 5.13 6.45
C ASP A 307 -1.18 4.65 5.11
N CYS A 308 -2.51 4.51 5.04
CA CYS A 308 -3.21 4.18 3.80
C CYS A 308 -3.10 5.31 2.76
N LEU A 309 -3.30 6.57 3.17
CA LEU A 309 -3.23 7.72 2.28
C LEU A 309 -1.81 7.93 1.73
N GLU A 310 -0.79 7.72 2.55
CA GLU A 310 0.62 7.73 2.15
C GLU A 310 0.93 6.58 1.18
N GLY A 311 0.49 5.36 1.50
CA GLY A 311 0.72 4.15 0.71
C GLY A 311 -0.09 4.04 -0.59
N ASN A 312 -1.01 4.96 -0.88
CA ASN A 312 -1.99 4.84 -1.97
C ASN A 312 -2.89 3.60 -1.83
N ILE A 313 -3.27 3.27 -0.59
CA ILE A 313 -4.08 2.11 -0.27
C ILE A 313 -5.47 2.57 0.14
N ASP A 314 -6.47 1.75 -0.19
CA ASP A 314 -7.85 2.00 0.22
C ASP A 314 -8.00 1.91 1.75
N PHE A 315 -8.63 2.91 2.36
CA PHE A 315 -8.80 2.97 3.82
C PHE A 315 -10.17 2.43 4.23
N TYR A 316 -10.18 1.34 5.01
CA TYR A 316 -11.42 0.66 5.40
C TYR A 316 -12.37 1.55 6.22
N GLY A 317 -11.85 2.51 6.98
CA GLY A 317 -12.68 3.39 7.81
C GLY A 317 -13.56 4.38 7.03
N LEU A 318 -13.47 4.43 5.70
CA LEU A 318 -14.37 5.23 4.86
C LEU A 318 -15.73 4.55 4.63
N TYR A 319 -15.78 3.22 4.72
CA TYR A 319 -16.97 2.45 4.41
C TYR A 319 -17.93 2.36 5.61
N PRO A 320 -19.24 2.31 5.37
CA PRO A 320 -20.21 1.91 6.37
C PRO A 320 -19.82 0.57 7.02
N ASN A 321 -19.99 0.48 8.33
CA ASN A 321 -19.83 -0.75 9.09
C ASN A 321 -20.87 -0.78 10.23
N LYS A 322 -20.85 -1.82 11.08
CA LYS A 322 -21.88 -2.00 12.13
C LYS A 322 -22.01 -0.80 13.08
N ASN A 323 -20.92 -0.06 13.30
CA ASN A 323 -20.83 1.02 14.29
C ASN A 323 -20.54 2.39 13.68
N SER A 324 -20.60 2.51 12.34
CA SER A 324 -20.25 3.74 11.63
C SER A 324 -20.98 3.80 10.30
N ASP A 325 -21.57 4.96 10.01
CA ASP A 325 -22.22 5.22 8.72
C ASP A 325 -21.23 5.46 7.57
N GLY A 326 -19.91 5.39 7.84
CA GLY A 326 -18.86 5.71 6.88
C GLY A 326 -18.72 7.22 6.66
N VAL A 327 -18.24 7.61 5.48
CA VAL A 327 -18.08 9.01 5.07
C VAL A 327 -19.04 9.37 3.93
N SER A 328 -19.18 10.66 3.64
CA SER A 328 -19.99 11.14 2.52
C SER A 328 -19.39 10.70 1.17
N VAL A 329 -20.25 10.55 0.15
CA VAL A 329 -19.84 10.23 -1.23
C VAL A 329 -18.75 11.18 -1.74
N ARG A 330 -18.90 12.49 -1.49
CA ARG A 330 -17.92 13.50 -1.94
C ARG A 330 -16.54 13.28 -1.31
N PHE A 331 -16.48 12.96 -0.02
CA PHE A 331 -15.21 12.69 0.66
C PHE A 331 -14.57 11.39 0.17
N TYR A 332 -15.39 10.35 0.04
CA TYR A 332 -14.95 9.05 -0.45
C TYR A 332 -14.35 9.16 -1.86
N GLU A 333 -15.04 9.82 -2.79
CA GLU A 333 -14.55 9.97 -4.16
C GLU A 333 -13.24 10.76 -4.23
N GLU A 334 -13.15 11.87 -3.51
CA GLU A 334 -11.93 12.65 -3.48
C GLU A 334 -10.76 11.83 -2.91
N TYR A 335 -11.00 11.05 -1.86
CA TYR A 335 -10.01 10.12 -1.33
C TYR A 335 -9.57 9.09 -2.38
N GLN A 336 -10.51 8.44 -3.07
CA GLN A 336 -10.19 7.43 -4.09
C GLN A 336 -9.40 8.02 -5.26
N ARG A 337 -9.70 9.26 -5.69
CA ARG A 337 -8.88 9.97 -6.68
C ARG A 337 -7.46 10.22 -6.17
N LEU A 338 -7.29 10.61 -4.91
CA LEU A 338 -5.98 10.87 -4.31
C LEU A 338 -5.08 9.62 -4.20
N ILE A 339 -5.67 8.42 -4.16
CA ILE A 339 -4.94 7.14 -4.15
C ILE A 339 -4.90 6.46 -5.52
N GLY A 340 -5.41 7.10 -6.58
CA GLY A 340 -5.33 6.60 -7.95
C GLY A 340 -6.35 5.51 -8.32
N ASN A 341 -7.51 5.49 -7.65
CA ASN A 341 -8.60 4.54 -7.91
C ASN A 341 -9.77 5.16 -8.70
N GLU A 342 -9.53 6.21 -9.48
CA GLU A 342 -10.60 6.96 -10.19
C GLU A 342 -11.40 6.07 -11.15
N ASP A 343 -10.74 5.27 -11.99
CA ASP A 343 -11.40 4.37 -12.95
C ASP A 343 -12.35 3.36 -12.27
N LYS A 344 -12.02 2.95 -11.04
CA LYS A 344 -12.84 2.00 -10.28
C LYS A 344 -14.11 2.65 -9.72
N LEU A 345 -14.13 3.97 -9.54
CA LEU A 345 -15.29 4.68 -9.01
C LEU A 345 -16.48 4.55 -9.96
N GLU A 346 -16.27 4.75 -11.26
CA GLU A 346 -17.34 4.72 -12.25
C GLU A 346 -17.94 3.31 -12.36
N TYR A 347 -17.09 2.29 -12.44
CA TYR A 347 -17.55 0.90 -12.43
C TYR A 347 -18.26 0.53 -11.12
N ALA A 348 -17.75 0.97 -9.96
CA ALA A 348 -18.39 0.67 -8.68
C ALA A 348 -19.81 1.26 -8.59
N LYS A 349 -19.98 2.52 -9.02
CA LYS A 349 -21.30 3.17 -9.13
C LYS A 349 -22.22 2.42 -10.06
N TYR A 350 -21.74 2.08 -11.26
CA TYR A 350 -22.58 1.42 -12.25
C TYR A 350 -23.00 0.01 -11.82
N ILE A 351 -22.08 -0.77 -11.22
CA ILE A 351 -22.44 -2.09 -10.67
C ILE A 351 -23.44 -1.94 -9.50
N ALA A 352 -23.31 -0.91 -8.66
CA ALA A 352 -24.27 -0.64 -7.59
C ALA A 352 -25.66 -0.29 -8.12
N HIS A 353 -25.73 0.49 -9.20
CA HIS A 353 -26.96 0.76 -9.95
C HIS A 353 -27.61 -0.52 -10.47
N LEU A 354 -26.84 -1.35 -11.17
CA LEU A 354 -27.31 -2.65 -11.67
C LEU A 354 -27.81 -3.55 -10.53
N LEU A 355 -27.14 -3.54 -9.38
CA LEU A 355 -27.55 -4.28 -8.18
C LEU A 355 -28.90 -3.80 -7.63
N GLY A 356 -29.17 -2.48 -7.72
CA GLY A 356 -30.43 -1.86 -7.32
C GLY A 356 -31.61 -2.16 -8.24
N LYS A 357 -31.36 -2.42 -9.53
CA LYS A 357 -32.38 -2.74 -10.54
C LYS A 357 -32.95 -4.16 -10.45
N GLU A 358 -32.24 -5.08 -9.82
CA GLU A 358 -32.68 -6.48 -9.76
C GLU A 358 -33.81 -6.70 -8.75
N GLU A 359 -34.71 -7.64 -9.07
CA GLU A 359 -35.79 -8.04 -8.18
C GLU A 359 -35.30 -9.07 -7.14
N TRP A 360 -34.97 -8.59 -5.94
CA TRP A 360 -34.49 -9.45 -4.87
C TRP A 360 -35.61 -9.97 -3.97
N SER A 361 -35.43 -11.16 -3.39
CA SER A 361 -36.32 -11.63 -2.32
C SER A 361 -36.23 -10.72 -1.09
N LYS A 362 -37.26 -10.76 -0.23
CA LYS A 362 -37.28 -9.99 1.04
C LYS A 362 -36.05 -10.26 1.93
N ALA A 363 -35.55 -11.51 1.94
CA ALA A 363 -34.36 -11.88 2.70
C ALA A 363 -33.09 -11.28 2.09
N GLN A 364 -32.97 -11.27 0.76
CA GLN A 364 -31.86 -10.68 0.03
C GLN A 364 -31.83 -9.16 0.15
N HIS A 365 -32.97 -8.47 0.04
CA HIS A 365 -33.05 -7.02 0.31
C HIS A 365 -32.60 -6.69 1.74
N LYS A 366 -33.05 -7.47 2.74
CA LYS A 366 -32.62 -7.29 4.13
C LYS A 366 -31.11 -7.50 4.28
N PHE A 367 -30.52 -8.44 3.54
CA PHE A 367 -29.08 -8.68 3.54
C PHE A 367 -28.30 -7.52 2.92
N LEU A 368 -28.69 -7.05 1.74
CA LEU A 368 -28.07 -5.90 1.07
C LEU A 368 -28.23 -4.60 1.87
N GLY A 369 -29.27 -4.47 2.69
CA GLY A 369 -29.43 -3.32 3.59
C GLY A 369 -28.46 -3.27 4.77
N LYS A 370 -27.65 -4.32 5.02
CA LYS A 370 -26.64 -4.32 6.08
C LYS A 370 -25.43 -3.48 5.67
N SER A 371 -24.91 -2.65 6.56
CA SER A 371 -23.70 -1.86 6.29
C SER A 371 -22.46 -2.71 5.98
N ASP A 372 -22.39 -3.92 6.54
CA ASP A 372 -21.28 -4.86 6.40
C ASP A 372 -21.58 -6.07 5.48
N ALA A 373 -22.59 -5.98 4.60
CA ALA A 373 -23.01 -7.10 3.75
C ALA A 373 -21.85 -7.82 3.02
N PRO A 374 -20.89 -7.13 2.38
CA PRO A 374 -19.77 -7.78 1.67
C PRO A 374 -18.84 -8.63 2.53
N ILE A 375 -18.83 -8.39 3.85
CA ILE A 375 -17.95 -9.05 4.82
C ILE A 375 -18.74 -10.10 5.62
N SER A 376 -20.00 -9.81 5.93
CA SER A 376 -20.84 -10.68 6.77
C SER A 376 -21.19 -12.01 6.10
N ASP A 377 -21.43 -12.02 4.79
CA ASP A 377 -21.58 -13.24 3.98
C ASP A 377 -21.01 -12.99 2.57
N TYR A 378 -19.71 -13.21 2.44
CA TYR A 378 -18.99 -12.97 1.19
C TYR A 378 -19.52 -13.80 0.02
N ALA A 379 -19.91 -15.06 0.26
CA ALA A 379 -20.37 -15.96 -0.79
C ALA A 379 -21.72 -15.51 -1.34
N MET A 380 -22.67 -15.16 -0.46
CA MET A 380 -23.97 -14.62 -0.84
C MET A 380 -23.84 -13.27 -1.56
N TYR A 381 -23.02 -12.36 -1.06
CA TYR A 381 -22.80 -11.06 -1.71
C TYR A 381 -22.20 -11.24 -3.11
N LYS A 382 -21.16 -12.08 -3.24
CA LYS A 382 -20.55 -12.44 -4.53
C LYS A 382 -21.59 -12.99 -5.51
N SER A 383 -22.46 -13.91 -5.07
CA SER A 383 -23.47 -14.49 -5.95
C SER A 383 -24.48 -13.46 -6.42
N MET A 384 -24.92 -12.56 -5.55
CA MET A 384 -25.89 -11.52 -5.90
C MET A 384 -25.31 -10.48 -6.87
N ILE A 385 -24.07 -10.05 -6.66
CA ILE A 385 -23.38 -9.18 -7.63
C ILE A 385 -23.31 -9.86 -8.99
N PHE A 386 -22.85 -11.12 -9.04
CA PHE A 386 -22.70 -11.82 -10.31
C PHE A 386 -24.06 -12.04 -11.01
N GLU A 387 -25.10 -12.39 -10.26
CA GLU A 387 -26.47 -12.53 -10.78
C GLU A 387 -26.97 -11.22 -11.39
N SER A 388 -26.73 -10.07 -10.73
CA SER A 388 -27.03 -8.75 -11.29
C SER A 388 -26.27 -8.47 -12.59
N LEU A 389 -24.98 -8.80 -12.68
CA LEU A 389 -24.21 -8.62 -13.91
C LEU A 389 -24.71 -9.49 -15.06
N VAL A 390 -25.17 -10.71 -14.78
CA VAL A 390 -25.76 -11.62 -15.79
C VAL A 390 -27.14 -11.12 -16.23
N GLY A 391 -27.96 -10.63 -15.30
CA GLY A 391 -29.24 -9.97 -15.59
C GLY A 391 -29.04 -8.74 -16.48
N ALA A 392 -28.11 -7.87 -16.12
CA ALA A 392 -27.73 -6.69 -16.90
C ALA A 392 -27.20 -7.05 -18.29
N ALA A 393 -26.40 -8.11 -18.42
CA ALA A 393 -25.94 -8.59 -19.72
C ALA A 393 -27.12 -8.99 -20.63
N SER A 394 -28.13 -9.68 -20.09
CA SER A 394 -29.35 -10.05 -20.84
C SER A 394 -30.14 -8.82 -21.34
N ARG A 395 -30.03 -7.69 -20.63
CA ARG A 395 -30.64 -6.40 -21.00
C ARG A 395 -29.72 -5.53 -21.87
N LYS A 396 -28.55 -6.03 -22.27
CA LYS A 396 -27.50 -5.30 -23.01
C LYS A 396 -26.87 -4.12 -22.25
N GLU A 397 -27.04 -4.09 -20.93
CA GLU A 397 -26.49 -3.07 -20.03
C GLU A 397 -25.10 -3.45 -19.48
N TRP A 398 -24.64 -4.68 -19.68
CA TRP A 398 -23.32 -5.12 -19.22
C TRP A 398 -22.63 -6.01 -20.25
N HIS A 399 -21.55 -5.50 -20.84
CA HIS A 399 -20.76 -6.20 -21.85
C HIS A 399 -19.58 -6.97 -21.21
N TRP A 400 -19.14 -8.06 -21.84
CA TRP A 400 -18.03 -8.87 -21.33
C TRP A 400 -16.72 -8.08 -21.18
N ALA A 401 -16.49 -7.07 -22.04
CA ALA A 401 -15.32 -6.22 -21.96
C ALA A 401 -15.28 -5.42 -20.64
N HIS A 402 -16.43 -4.88 -20.21
CA HIS A 402 -16.54 -4.23 -18.89
C HIS A 402 -16.23 -5.20 -17.76
N HIS A 403 -16.69 -6.45 -17.87
CA HIS A 403 -16.40 -7.47 -16.88
C HIS A 403 -14.91 -7.77 -16.76
N VAL A 404 -14.19 -7.83 -17.89
CA VAL A 404 -12.73 -8.01 -17.90
C VAL A 404 -12.02 -6.81 -17.24
N SER A 405 -12.48 -5.58 -17.49
CA SER A 405 -11.88 -4.36 -16.94
C SER A 405 -11.96 -4.27 -15.41
N VAL A 406 -12.86 -5.00 -14.76
CA VAL A 406 -13.05 -4.97 -13.29
C VAL A 406 -12.43 -6.17 -12.56
N LEU A 407 -11.74 -7.07 -13.28
CA LEU A 407 -11.09 -8.24 -12.67
C LEU A 407 -9.96 -7.81 -11.72
N ASN A 408 -9.82 -8.54 -10.61
CA ASN A 408 -8.73 -8.30 -9.67
C ASN A 408 -7.35 -8.55 -10.28
N ASN A 409 -7.25 -9.56 -11.15
CA ASN A 409 -6.00 -10.02 -11.77
C ASN A 409 -6.25 -10.42 -13.25
N PRO A 410 -6.40 -9.46 -14.17
CA PRO A 410 -6.67 -9.75 -15.58
C PRO A 410 -5.56 -10.55 -16.27
N GLU A 411 -4.32 -10.49 -15.76
CA GLU A 411 -3.16 -11.23 -16.30
C GLU A 411 -3.06 -12.68 -15.83
N LYS A 412 -3.94 -13.12 -14.92
CA LYS A 412 -3.84 -14.46 -14.33
C LYS A 412 -4.35 -15.52 -15.31
N ILE A 413 -3.56 -16.58 -15.48
CA ILE A 413 -3.83 -17.70 -16.36
C ILE A 413 -3.72 -19.00 -15.55
N PRO A 414 -4.73 -19.91 -15.59
CA PRO A 414 -6.06 -19.74 -16.17
C PRO A 414 -6.86 -18.57 -15.55
N ILE A 415 -7.86 -18.07 -16.28
CA ILE A 415 -8.62 -16.84 -15.94
C ILE A 415 -9.27 -16.94 -14.55
N ASP A 416 -9.09 -15.89 -13.75
CA ASP A 416 -9.76 -15.67 -12.47
C ASP A 416 -10.79 -14.53 -12.59
N SER A 417 -12.08 -14.87 -12.49
CA SER A 417 -13.21 -13.92 -12.62
C SER A 417 -13.46 -13.09 -11.35
N THR A 418 -12.58 -13.15 -10.35
CA THR A 418 -12.82 -12.49 -9.07
C THR A 418 -12.71 -10.97 -9.21
N ILE A 419 -13.77 -10.24 -8.81
CA ILE A 419 -13.85 -8.76 -8.79
C ILE A 419 -13.93 -8.20 -7.35
N SER A 420 -13.51 -8.99 -6.36
CA SER A 420 -13.79 -8.74 -4.95
C SER A 420 -13.20 -7.47 -4.36
N ARG A 421 -12.16 -6.90 -5.00
CA ARG A 421 -11.59 -5.61 -4.58
C ARG A 421 -12.59 -4.47 -4.71
N MET A 422 -13.61 -4.61 -5.55
CA MET A 422 -14.64 -3.59 -5.76
C MET A 422 -15.89 -3.77 -4.89
N TYR A 423 -16.10 -4.92 -4.25
CA TYR A 423 -17.36 -5.20 -3.55
C TYR A 423 -17.70 -4.18 -2.47
N ARG A 424 -16.71 -3.68 -1.72
CA ARG A 424 -16.95 -2.63 -0.72
C ARG A 424 -17.31 -1.29 -1.37
N MET A 425 -16.66 -0.96 -2.48
CA MET A 425 -16.95 0.25 -3.26
C MET A 425 -18.37 0.21 -3.83
N VAL A 426 -18.74 -0.93 -4.42
CA VAL A 426 -20.09 -1.17 -4.95
C VAL A 426 -21.11 -1.04 -3.81
N HIS A 427 -20.84 -1.67 -2.67
CA HIS A 427 -21.76 -1.62 -1.54
C HIS A 427 -21.92 -0.21 -0.95
N PHE A 428 -20.82 0.55 -0.91
CA PHE A 428 -20.84 1.95 -0.50
C PHE A 428 -21.83 2.76 -1.33
N TYR A 429 -21.77 2.63 -2.67
CA TYR A 429 -22.70 3.33 -3.55
C TYR A 429 -24.12 2.79 -3.45
N TYR A 430 -24.29 1.47 -3.34
CA TYR A 430 -25.61 0.85 -3.20
C TYR A 430 -26.39 1.41 -2.00
N LEU A 431 -25.76 1.50 -0.83
CA LEU A 431 -26.38 2.06 0.37
C LEU A 431 -26.73 3.55 0.21
N HIS A 432 -25.91 4.31 -0.51
CA HIS A 432 -26.18 5.73 -0.77
C HIS A 432 -27.31 5.95 -1.78
N PHE A 433 -27.40 5.13 -2.83
CA PHE A 433 -28.51 5.19 -3.79
C PHE A 433 -29.84 4.84 -3.12
N LEU A 434 -29.87 3.82 -2.24
CA LEU A 434 -31.05 3.51 -1.44
C LEU A 434 -31.53 4.68 -0.58
N ALA A 435 -30.60 5.48 -0.04
CA ALA A 435 -30.93 6.60 0.84
C ALA A 435 -31.36 7.87 0.09
N SER A 436 -30.84 8.10 -1.12
CA SER A 436 -31.00 9.37 -1.86
C SER A 436 -32.12 9.34 -2.90
N GLN A 437 -32.57 8.18 -3.37
CA GLN A 437 -33.53 8.03 -4.50
C GLN A 437 -33.10 8.72 -5.82
N ASP A 438 -31.94 9.38 -5.86
CA ASP A 438 -31.36 10.02 -7.04
C ASP A 438 -30.53 9.01 -7.84
N ASP A 439 -31.20 8.22 -8.68
CA ASP A 439 -30.57 7.22 -9.56
C ASP A 439 -30.46 7.69 -11.03
N GLU A 440 -30.95 8.90 -11.34
CA GLU A 440 -31.29 9.27 -12.72
C GLU A 440 -30.10 9.56 -13.66
N ASN A 441 -28.84 9.55 -13.20
CA ASN A 441 -27.68 9.93 -14.02
C ASN A 441 -26.47 8.97 -13.94
N VAL A 442 -26.65 7.70 -13.55
CA VAL A 442 -25.54 6.74 -13.54
C VAL A 442 -25.24 6.26 -14.96
N LEU A 443 -24.17 6.80 -15.56
CA LEU A 443 -23.71 6.42 -16.90
C LEU A 443 -22.82 5.16 -16.85
N MET A 444 -22.95 4.31 -17.87
CA MET A 444 -22.04 3.19 -18.07
C MET A 444 -20.66 3.74 -18.47
N PRO A 445 -19.56 3.27 -17.85
CA PRO A 445 -18.21 3.65 -18.25
C PRO A 445 -17.96 3.34 -19.73
N SER A 446 -17.02 4.05 -20.36
CA SER A 446 -16.63 3.72 -21.74
C SER A 446 -15.96 2.33 -21.81
N ILE A 447 -16.23 1.56 -22.88
CA ILE A 447 -15.60 0.25 -23.09
C ILE A 447 -14.12 0.46 -23.39
N THR A 448 -13.25 -0.07 -22.52
CA THR A 448 -11.82 -0.21 -22.80
C THR A 448 -11.60 -1.28 -23.86
N ASP A 449 -10.72 -1.05 -24.83
CA ASP A 449 -10.33 -2.11 -25.76
C ASP A 449 -9.48 -3.17 -25.06
N VAL A 450 -10.15 -4.20 -24.55
CA VAL A 450 -9.51 -5.35 -23.91
C VAL A 450 -9.14 -6.44 -24.91
N SER A 451 -9.51 -6.30 -26.18
CA SER A 451 -9.34 -7.34 -27.22
C SER A 451 -7.86 -7.62 -27.49
N ASN A 452 -7.00 -6.63 -27.31
CA ASN A 452 -5.56 -6.72 -27.49
C ASN A 452 -4.80 -7.19 -26.24
N LEU A 453 -5.49 -7.44 -25.13
CA LEU A 453 -4.89 -8.04 -23.92
C LEU A 453 -4.86 -9.56 -24.04
N ALA A 454 -3.94 -10.21 -23.32
CA ALA A 454 -3.86 -11.67 -23.29
C ALA A 454 -5.22 -12.28 -22.92
N ILE A 455 -5.86 -11.83 -21.84
CA ILE A 455 -7.19 -12.29 -21.43
C ILE A 455 -8.27 -12.06 -22.51
N GLY A 456 -8.23 -10.95 -23.25
CA GLY A 456 -9.16 -10.69 -24.34
C GLY A 456 -9.00 -11.69 -25.47
N GLN A 457 -7.76 -12.00 -25.86
CA GLN A 457 -7.44 -13.04 -26.85
C GLN A 457 -7.88 -14.43 -26.38
N MET A 458 -7.65 -14.76 -25.10
CA MET A 458 -8.12 -16.02 -24.51
C MET A 458 -9.64 -16.14 -24.59
N VAL A 459 -10.37 -15.10 -24.22
CA VAL A 459 -11.84 -15.09 -24.24
C VAL A 459 -12.37 -15.12 -25.67
N ASN A 460 -11.78 -14.34 -26.59
CA ASN A 460 -12.13 -14.33 -28.01
C ASN A 460 -11.91 -15.68 -28.69
N LEU A 461 -10.89 -16.43 -28.30
CA LEU A 461 -10.69 -17.81 -28.77
C LEU A 461 -11.93 -18.66 -28.49
N PHE A 462 -12.48 -18.58 -27.27
CA PHE A 462 -13.69 -19.33 -26.92
C PHE A 462 -14.94 -18.78 -27.60
N PHE A 463 -15.05 -17.47 -27.83
CA PHE A 463 -16.14 -16.88 -28.62
C PHE A 463 -16.12 -17.39 -30.06
N HIS A 464 -14.95 -17.46 -30.69
CA HIS A 464 -14.79 -18.04 -32.02
C HIS A 464 -15.25 -19.50 -32.05
N LEU A 465 -14.81 -20.32 -31.09
CA LEU A 465 -15.24 -21.72 -30.99
C LEU A 465 -16.75 -21.89 -30.79
N ILE A 466 -17.37 -21.00 -30.01
CA ILE A 466 -18.82 -21.01 -29.79
C ILE A 466 -19.56 -20.65 -31.09
N GLY A 467 -19.08 -19.65 -31.84
CA GLY A 467 -19.68 -19.22 -33.11
C GLY A 467 -19.60 -20.27 -34.24
N GLU A 468 -18.60 -21.15 -34.16
CA GLU A 468 -18.41 -22.28 -35.10
C GLU A 468 -19.27 -23.51 -34.74
N ASP A 469 -19.72 -23.62 -33.48
CA ASP A 469 -20.41 -24.81 -33.00
C ASP A 469 -21.85 -24.94 -33.50
N LYS A 470 -22.02 -25.72 -34.58
CA LYS A 470 -23.32 -26.03 -35.18
C LYS A 470 -24.27 -26.83 -34.28
N ARG A 471 -23.79 -27.41 -33.17
CA ARG A 471 -24.60 -28.22 -32.24
C ARG A 471 -25.18 -27.43 -31.07
N SER A 472 -24.95 -26.10 -31.02
CA SER A 472 -25.49 -25.19 -30.00
C SER A 472 -25.17 -25.63 -28.56
N TYR A 473 -23.93 -26.07 -28.32
CA TYR A 473 -23.46 -26.47 -26.99
C TYR A 473 -23.47 -25.30 -25.99
N SER A 474 -23.53 -24.05 -26.48
CA SER A 474 -23.75 -22.82 -25.71
C SER A 474 -24.96 -22.90 -24.76
N SER A 475 -26.01 -23.64 -25.12
CA SER A 475 -27.18 -23.88 -24.27
C SER A 475 -26.84 -24.54 -22.93
N ARG A 476 -25.82 -25.41 -22.88
CA ARG A 476 -25.37 -26.08 -21.65
C ARG A 476 -24.61 -25.14 -20.71
N TRP A 477 -24.01 -24.09 -21.25
CA TRP A 477 -23.34 -23.05 -20.48
C TRP A 477 -24.31 -22.04 -19.87
N LEU A 478 -25.51 -21.93 -20.47
CA LEU A 478 -26.62 -21.11 -20.00
C LEU A 478 -27.56 -21.84 -19.01
N GLY A 479 -27.26 -23.09 -18.65
CA GLY A 479 -28.07 -23.92 -17.76
C GLY A 479 -28.30 -23.31 -16.37
N THR A 480 -29.33 -23.78 -15.66
CA THR A 480 -29.74 -23.26 -14.34
C THR A 480 -28.73 -23.53 -13.22
N ARG A 481 -27.81 -24.48 -13.39
CA ARG A 481 -26.80 -24.82 -12.39
C ARG A 481 -25.41 -24.31 -12.77
N TYR A 482 -24.79 -23.60 -11.83
CA TYR A 482 -23.49 -22.91 -11.94
C TYR A 482 -22.29 -23.80 -12.37
N GLN A 483 -22.44 -25.14 -12.41
CA GLN A 483 -21.34 -26.10 -12.55
C GLN A 483 -21.38 -27.01 -13.79
N GLU A 484 -22.42 -26.96 -14.64
CA GLU A 484 -22.66 -28.02 -15.62
C GLU A 484 -21.89 -27.88 -16.96
N GLY A 485 -21.35 -26.70 -17.28
CA GLY A 485 -20.65 -26.44 -18.55
C GLY A 485 -19.18 -26.91 -18.54
N ASN A 486 -18.89 -28.08 -19.12
CA ASN A 486 -17.51 -28.52 -19.38
C ASN A 486 -17.03 -28.01 -20.77
N PRO A 487 -15.91 -27.26 -20.89
CA PRO A 487 -15.37 -26.81 -22.18
C PRO A 487 -14.70 -27.89 -23.02
N LEU A 488 -14.24 -28.99 -22.42
CA LEU A 488 -13.45 -29.99 -23.12
C LEU A 488 -14.16 -30.58 -24.36
N PRO A 489 -15.47 -30.89 -24.35
CA PRO A 489 -16.16 -31.39 -25.54
C PRO A 489 -16.29 -30.38 -26.69
N LEU A 490 -16.33 -29.07 -26.40
CA LEU A 490 -16.30 -28.03 -27.43
C LEU A 490 -14.90 -27.94 -28.04
N LEU A 491 -13.86 -28.00 -27.19
CA LEU A 491 -12.47 -27.98 -27.62
C LEU A 491 -12.09 -29.19 -28.47
N ILE A 492 -12.52 -30.39 -28.11
CA ILE A 492 -12.28 -31.59 -28.94
C ILE A 492 -12.93 -31.44 -30.32
N ARG A 493 -14.15 -30.90 -30.40
CA ARG A 493 -14.93 -30.83 -31.63
C ARG A 493 -14.50 -29.70 -32.57
N GLU A 494 -14.37 -28.48 -32.04
CA GLU A 494 -14.06 -27.29 -32.85
C GLU A 494 -12.62 -26.82 -32.60
N GLY A 495 -12.13 -26.94 -31.37
CA GLY A 495 -10.78 -26.51 -30.99
C GLY A 495 -9.68 -27.28 -31.72
N SER A 496 -9.81 -28.60 -31.83
CA SER A 496 -8.81 -29.47 -32.50
C SER A 496 -8.66 -29.18 -33.99
N ARG A 497 -9.66 -28.54 -34.61
CA ARG A 497 -9.61 -28.08 -36.00
C ARG A 497 -8.88 -26.75 -36.16
N LEU A 498 -8.92 -25.89 -35.14
CA LEU A 498 -8.61 -24.46 -35.27
C LEU A 498 -7.38 -24.01 -34.47
N TYR A 499 -7.01 -24.74 -33.42
CA TYR A 499 -5.96 -24.33 -32.49
C TYR A 499 -5.03 -25.49 -32.14
N GLU A 500 -3.80 -25.15 -31.76
CA GLU A 500 -2.83 -26.12 -31.26
C GLU A 500 -3.16 -26.58 -29.84
N PHE A 501 -2.83 -27.84 -29.57
CA PHE A 501 -3.08 -28.49 -28.29
C PHE A 501 -2.41 -27.77 -27.11
N GLU A 502 -1.16 -27.33 -27.26
CA GLU A 502 -0.40 -26.61 -26.22
C GLU A 502 -1.05 -25.29 -25.84
N THR A 503 -1.60 -24.59 -26.84
CA THR A 503 -2.34 -23.35 -26.63
C THR A 503 -3.57 -23.63 -25.77
N VAL A 504 -4.39 -24.62 -26.15
CA VAL A 504 -5.59 -24.99 -25.38
C VAL A 504 -5.25 -25.44 -23.97
N TYR A 505 -4.17 -26.20 -23.80
CA TYR A 505 -3.69 -26.64 -22.50
C TYR A 505 -3.35 -25.44 -21.60
N SER A 506 -2.55 -24.50 -22.11
CA SER A 506 -2.06 -23.35 -21.34
C SER A 506 -3.18 -22.40 -20.90
N LEU A 507 -4.35 -22.44 -21.55
CA LEU A 507 -5.51 -21.62 -21.23
C LEU A 507 -6.32 -22.14 -20.04
N LEU A 508 -6.30 -23.45 -19.81
CA LEU A 508 -7.25 -24.14 -18.93
C LEU A 508 -6.59 -24.86 -17.77
N PHE A 509 -5.30 -25.17 -17.84
CA PHE A 509 -4.58 -25.92 -16.82
C PHE A 509 -3.61 -25.00 -16.08
N ASP A 510 -3.63 -25.09 -14.75
CA ASP A 510 -2.71 -24.33 -13.90
C ASP A 510 -1.32 -24.99 -13.78
N SER A 511 -0.42 -24.37 -13.03
CA SER A 511 0.92 -24.88 -12.74
C SER A 511 0.93 -26.18 -11.92
N GLU A 512 -0.24 -26.64 -11.45
CA GLU A 512 -0.41 -27.92 -10.79
C GLU A 512 -1.14 -28.95 -11.67
N ASN A 513 -1.31 -28.65 -12.96
CA ASN A 513 -2.02 -29.46 -13.94
C ASN A 513 -3.51 -29.68 -13.60
N ARG A 514 -4.12 -28.78 -12.84
CA ARG A 514 -5.54 -28.83 -12.50
C ARG A 514 -6.32 -28.03 -13.54
N LEU A 515 -7.41 -28.61 -14.04
CA LEU A 515 -8.35 -27.90 -14.91
C LEU A 515 -9.05 -26.79 -14.10
N ASN A 516 -8.79 -25.55 -14.44
CA ASN A 516 -9.43 -24.38 -13.87
C ASN A 516 -10.10 -23.54 -14.96
N ALA A 517 -11.39 -23.82 -15.19
CA ALA A 517 -12.19 -23.10 -16.17
C ALA A 517 -13.15 -22.09 -15.54
N TYR A 518 -13.20 -21.97 -14.21
CA TYR A 518 -14.27 -21.23 -13.50
C TYR A 518 -14.38 -19.77 -13.95
N GLY A 519 -13.26 -19.05 -14.00
CA GLY A 519 -13.29 -17.64 -14.41
C GLY A 519 -13.68 -17.43 -15.86
N LEU A 520 -13.23 -18.32 -16.76
CA LEU A 520 -13.69 -18.34 -18.14
C LEU A 520 -15.21 -18.56 -18.22
N ARG A 521 -15.77 -19.48 -17.41
CA ARG A 521 -17.22 -19.77 -17.44
C ARG A 521 -18.04 -18.52 -17.10
N ASP A 522 -17.59 -17.75 -16.12
CA ASP A 522 -18.28 -16.53 -15.69
C ASP A 522 -18.32 -15.49 -16.82
N ILE A 523 -17.19 -15.27 -17.50
CA ILE A 523 -17.11 -14.37 -18.66
C ILE A 523 -17.99 -14.88 -19.81
N LEU A 524 -17.90 -16.17 -20.14
CA LEU A 524 -18.70 -16.78 -21.20
C LEU A 524 -20.20 -16.67 -20.90
N ARG A 525 -20.60 -16.79 -19.64
CA ARG A 525 -22.00 -16.64 -19.24
C ARG A 525 -22.49 -15.22 -19.47
N ILE A 526 -21.70 -14.20 -19.16
CA ILE A 526 -22.03 -12.80 -19.47
C ILE A 526 -22.17 -12.63 -20.99
N TYR A 527 -21.20 -13.09 -21.77
CA TYR A 527 -21.24 -13.01 -23.24
C TYR A 527 -22.47 -13.71 -23.84
N LEU A 528 -22.75 -14.95 -23.44
CA LEU A 528 -23.87 -15.72 -23.96
C LEU A 528 -25.23 -15.13 -23.56
N ASN A 529 -25.34 -14.54 -22.36
CA ASN A 529 -26.55 -13.82 -21.98
C ASN A 529 -26.69 -12.51 -22.76
N TYR A 530 -25.59 -11.82 -23.03
CA TYR A 530 -25.59 -10.65 -23.91
C TYR A 530 -26.16 -10.99 -25.29
N TYR A 531 -25.78 -12.11 -25.89
CA TYR A 531 -26.29 -12.53 -27.21
C TYR A 531 -27.48 -13.50 -27.17
N ARG A 532 -28.20 -13.63 -26.05
CA ARG A 532 -29.22 -14.69 -25.84
C ARG A 532 -30.31 -14.76 -26.92
N ASN A 533 -30.70 -13.61 -27.47
CA ASN A 533 -31.77 -13.49 -28.47
C ASN A 533 -31.23 -13.20 -29.89
N GLU A 534 -29.93 -13.31 -30.08
CA GLU A 534 -29.23 -13.00 -31.33
C GLU A 534 -28.33 -14.17 -31.73
N SER A 535 -27.91 -14.22 -32.99
CA SER A 535 -26.85 -15.14 -33.38
C SER A 535 -25.55 -14.68 -32.73
N THR A 536 -24.86 -15.58 -32.03
CA THR A 536 -23.53 -15.29 -31.49
C THR A 536 -22.60 -14.87 -32.63
N PRO A 537 -21.91 -13.72 -32.53
CA PRO A 537 -20.99 -13.27 -33.57
C PRO A 537 -19.96 -14.33 -33.91
N ARG A 538 -19.73 -14.55 -35.21
CA ARG A 538 -18.55 -15.28 -35.67
C ARG A 538 -17.39 -14.30 -35.73
N LEU A 539 -16.32 -14.63 -35.02
CA LEU A 539 -15.08 -13.87 -35.05
C LEU A 539 -14.17 -14.45 -36.12
N ASP A 540 -13.45 -13.59 -36.84
CA ASP A 540 -12.37 -14.02 -37.73
C ASP A 540 -11.28 -14.76 -36.93
N ILE A 541 -10.51 -15.63 -37.61
CA ILE A 541 -9.42 -16.39 -37.00
C ILE A 541 -8.47 -15.43 -36.29
N GLN A 542 -8.35 -15.60 -34.96
CA GLN A 542 -7.60 -14.69 -34.11
C GLN A 542 -6.10 -15.01 -34.13
N PRO A 543 -5.22 -13.98 -34.18
CA PRO A 543 -3.79 -14.19 -34.05
C PRO A 543 -3.45 -14.74 -32.66
N THR A 544 -2.74 -15.87 -32.62
CA THR A 544 -2.46 -16.63 -31.39
C THR A 544 -1.18 -16.18 -30.66
N ASN A 545 -0.54 -15.11 -31.13
CA ASN A 545 0.78 -14.64 -30.67
C ASN A 545 0.80 -14.14 -29.22
N LEU A 546 -0.33 -13.72 -28.66
CA LEU A 546 -0.47 -13.26 -27.27
C LEU A 546 -1.01 -14.34 -26.32
N LEU A 547 -1.29 -15.54 -26.83
CA LEU A 547 -1.78 -16.64 -26.01
C LEU A 547 -0.62 -17.25 -25.19
N PRO A 548 -0.91 -17.71 -23.97
CA PRO A 548 0.10 -18.33 -23.11
C PRO A 548 0.70 -19.57 -23.76
N LYS A 549 1.99 -19.79 -23.50
CA LYS A 549 2.71 -21.00 -23.89
C LYS A 549 2.99 -21.86 -22.65
N PRO A 550 3.06 -23.19 -22.79
CA PRO A 550 3.39 -24.06 -21.68
C PRO A 550 4.83 -23.80 -21.19
N SER A 551 5.10 -24.12 -19.92
CA SER A 551 6.48 -24.20 -19.42
C SER A 551 7.28 -25.30 -20.14
N VAL A 552 8.59 -25.37 -19.93
CA VAL A 552 9.44 -26.42 -20.52
C VAL A 552 8.96 -27.81 -20.07
N GLU A 553 8.70 -27.98 -18.78
CA GLU A 553 8.24 -29.23 -18.17
C GLU A 553 6.86 -29.63 -18.68
N GLN A 554 5.94 -28.66 -18.77
CA GLN A 554 4.62 -28.89 -19.35
C GLN A 554 4.74 -29.30 -20.81
N ASN A 555 5.57 -28.61 -21.59
CA ASN A 555 5.77 -28.93 -23.00
C ASN A 555 6.36 -30.34 -23.19
N ASP A 556 7.33 -30.74 -22.38
CA ASP A 556 7.90 -32.10 -22.42
C ASP A 556 6.86 -33.16 -22.07
N TYR A 557 6.00 -32.88 -21.09
CA TYR A 557 4.86 -33.74 -20.78
C TYR A 557 3.85 -33.84 -21.93
N LEU A 558 3.52 -32.71 -22.58
CA LEU A 558 2.59 -32.71 -23.72
C LEU A 558 3.15 -33.43 -24.95
N LYS A 559 4.48 -33.42 -25.16
CA LYS A 559 5.15 -34.19 -26.22
C LYS A 559 4.90 -35.69 -26.12
N ASN A 560 4.80 -36.25 -24.91
CA ASN A 560 4.50 -37.67 -24.72
C ASN A 560 3.17 -38.05 -25.39
N PHE A 561 2.16 -37.19 -25.30
CA PHE A 561 0.86 -37.43 -25.93
C PHE A 561 0.92 -37.32 -27.45
N ARG A 562 1.66 -36.33 -27.99
CA ARG A 562 1.86 -36.21 -29.45
C ARG A 562 2.56 -37.43 -30.00
N GLN A 563 3.67 -37.83 -29.37
CA GLN A 563 4.44 -39.00 -29.77
C GLN A 563 3.59 -40.28 -29.75
N PHE A 564 2.83 -40.50 -28.67
CA PHE A 564 1.92 -41.65 -28.61
C PHE A 564 0.85 -41.62 -29.71
N VAL A 565 0.24 -40.47 -29.97
CA VAL A 565 -0.79 -40.32 -31.02
C VAL A 565 -0.22 -40.52 -32.41
N ASP A 566 0.99 -40.03 -32.68
CA ASP A 566 1.69 -40.22 -33.94
C ASP A 566 2.01 -41.70 -34.18
N GLU A 567 2.53 -42.39 -33.16
CA GLU A 567 2.82 -43.83 -33.18
C GLU A 567 1.55 -44.65 -33.40
N TYR A 568 0.48 -44.34 -32.66
CA TYR A 568 -0.82 -45.01 -32.79
C TYR A 568 -1.41 -44.80 -34.19
N THR A 569 -1.31 -43.59 -34.72
CA THR A 569 -1.79 -43.25 -36.06
C THR A 569 -0.99 -43.97 -37.14
N HIS A 570 0.34 -44.07 -36.97
CA HIS A 570 1.22 -44.84 -37.85
C HIS A 570 0.84 -46.33 -37.85
N TYR A 571 0.65 -46.92 -36.66
CA TYR A 571 0.16 -48.28 -36.48
C TYR A 571 -1.20 -48.51 -37.17
N TYR A 572 -2.14 -47.59 -37.00
CA TYR A 572 -3.47 -47.72 -37.59
C TYR A 572 -3.43 -47.66 -39.13
N ARG A 573 -2.64 -46.75 -39.70
CA ARG A 573 -2.45 -46.62 -41.16
C ARG A 573 -1.66 -47.77 -41.75
N GLY A 574 -0.42 -47.97 -41.31
CA GLY A 574 0.53 -48.90 -41.92
C GLY A 574 0.24 -50.35 -41.58
N GLY A 575 -0.08 -50.62 -40.31
CA GLY A 575 -0.30 -51.97 -39.81
C GLY A 575 -1.71 -52.50 -40.06
N ARG A 576 -2.74 -51.78 -39.58
CA ARG A 576 -4.13 -52.29 -39.61
C ARG A 576 -4.82 -52.12 -40.97
N ASN A 577 -4.54 -51.03 -41.68
CA ASN A 577 -5.19 -50.71 -42.95
C ASN A 577 -4.26 -50.70 -44.17
N LYS A 578 -3.08 -51.35 -44.08
CA LYS A 578 -2.15 -51.57 -45.21
C LYS A 578 -1.78 -50.29 -45.99
N GLY A 579 -1.65 -49.17 -45.29
CA GLY A 579 -1.21 -47.89 -45.86
C GLY A 579 -2.33 -46.96 -46.31
N GLN A 580 -3.61 -47.35 -46.23
CA GLN A 580 -4.75 -46.46 -46.56
C GLN A 580 -5.55 -46.09 -45.31
N LEU A 581 -5.96 -44.83 -45.18
CA LEU A 581 -6.86 -44.42 -44.10
C LEU A 581 -8.32 -44.52 -44.57
N ASP A 582 -9.05 -45.51 -44.06
CA ASP A 582 -10.52 -45.53 -44.20
C ASP A 582 -11.11 -44.55 -43.17
N GLU A 583 -11.49 -43.35 -43.63
CA GLU A 583 -11.95 -42.25 -42.77
C GLU A 583 -13.19 -42.61 -41.95
N GLU A 584 -14.15 -43.30 -42.57
CA GLU A 584 -15.40 -43.67 -41.89
C GLU A 584 -15.11 -44.73 -40.83
N LYS A 585 -14.24 -45.71 -41.11
CA LYS A 585 -13.79 -46.67 -40.08
C LYS A 585 -12.94 -46.02 -39.00
N PHE A 586 -12.05 -45.08 -39.32
CA PHE A 586 -11.27 -44.36 -38.32
C PHE A 586 -12.19 -43.56 -37.40
N ARG A 587 -13.15 -42.83 -37.97
CA ARG A 587 -14.15 -42.09 -37.23
C ARG A 587 -15.00 -43.02 -36.35
N GLN A 588 -15.55 -44.09 -36.92
CA GLN A 588 -16.45 -45.02 -36.20
C GLN A 588 -15.73 -45.90 -35.16
N HIS A 589 -14.46 -46.27 -35.37
CA HIS A 589 -13.76 -47.22 -34.51
C HIS A 589 -12.68 -46.60 -33.62
N VAL A 590 -12.23 -45.38 -33.90
CA VAL A 590 -11.20 -44.68 -33.12
C VAL A 590 -11.80 -43.46 -32.43
N LEU A 591 -12.44 -42.55 -33.16
CA LEU A 591 -12.91 -41.27 -32.59
C LEU A 591 -14.22 -41.41 -31.80
N VAL A 592 -15.22 -42.11 -32.35
CA VAL A 592 -16.54 -42.31 -31.70
C VAL A 592 -16.47 -43.20 -30.44
N PRO A 593 -15.68 -44.31 -30.41
CA PRO A 593 -15.67 -45.23 -29.27
C PRO A 593 -14.78 -44.79 -28.11
N MET A 594 -14.08 -43.65 -28.19
CA MET A 594 -13.27 -43.17 -27.07
C MET A 594 -14.13 -43.12 -25.80
N ARG A 595 -13.81 -44.03 -24.88
CA ARG A 595 -14.74 -44.56 -23.88
C ARG A 595 -15.07 -43.50 -22.83
N ARG A 596 -16.33 -43.49 -22.36
CA ARG A 596 -16.86 -42.40 -21.51
C ARG A 596 -16.32 -42.40 -20.07
N GLU A 597 -15.66 -43.46 -19.60
CA GLU A 597 -15.24 -43.62 -18.19
C GLU A 597 -13.72 -43.66 -18.00
N ASN A 598 -13.22 -43.03 -16.92
CA ASN A 598 -11.79 -42.90 -16.62
C ASN A 598 -11.05 -44.22 -16.39
N PHE A 599 -11.70 -45.25 -15.83
CA PHE A 599 -11.06 -46.56 -15.64
C PHE A 599 -10.77 -47.27 -16.97
N GLN A 600 -11.55 -46.95 -18.01
CA GLN A 600 -11.48 -47.61 -19.30
C GLN A 600 -10.35 -47.08 -20.20
N ILE A 601 -9.75 -45.92 -19.87
CA ILE A 601 -8.64 -45.36 -20.66
C ILE A 601 -7.32 -46.08 -20.38
N ALA A 602 -7.03 -46.42 -19.13
CA ALA A 602 -5.82 -47.16 -18.77
C ALA A 602 -5.80 -48.54 -19.45
N GLN A 603 -6.90 -49.29 -19.34
CA GLN A 603 -7.06 -50.56 -20.03
C GLN A 603 -6.98 -50.44 -21.56
N TRP A 604 -7.49 -49.34 -22.11
CA TRP A 604 -7.40 -49.09 -23.55
C TRP A 604 -5.95 -48.83 -23.99
N LEU A 605 -5.19 -48.02 -23.24
CA LEU A 605 -3.77 -47.77 -23.51
C LEU A 605 -2.97 -49.08 -23.51
N ASP A 606 -3.19 -49.94 -22.51
CA ASP A 606 -2.50 -51.22 -22.41
C ASP A 606 -2.87 -52.16 -23.56
N SER A 607 -4.17 -52.26 -23.89
CA SER A 607 -4.65 -53.09 -25.00
C SER A 607 -4.14 -52.61 -26.37
N VAL A 608 -4.08 -51.29 -26.59
CA VAL A 608 -3.51 -50.69 -27.80
C VAL A 608 -2.02 -50.99 -27.89
N ARG A 609 -1.29 -50.81 -26.78
CA ARG A 609 0.14 -51.09 -26.69
C ARG A 609 0.46 -52.56 -26.97
N GLU A 610 -0.28 -53.49 -26.37
CA GLU A 610 -0.13 -54.93 -26.65
C GLU A 610 -0.38 -55.25 -28.13
N SER A 611 -1.42 -54.65 -28.72
CA SER A 611 -1.75 -54.85 -30.13
C SER A 611 -0.65 -54.31 -31.06
N MET A 612 -0.10 -53.13 -30.74
CA MET A 612 1.02 -52.52 -31.45
C MET A 612 2.28 -53.39 -31.39
N ILE A 613 2.65 -53.90 -30.20
CA ILE A 613 3.80 -54.80 -30.00
C ILE A 613 3.60 -56.11 -30.76
N LYS A 614 2.39 -56.67 -30.72
CA LYS A 614 2.07 -57.91 -31.44
C LYS A 614 2.26 -57.72 -32.94
N LEU A 615 1.74 -56.64 -33.50
CA LEU A 615 1.81 -56.38 -34.93
C LEU A 615 3.23 -56.02 -35.39
N GLU A 616 4.01 -55.31 -34.58
CA GLU A 616 5.45 -55.10 -34.83
C GLU A 616 6.19 -56.43 -34.99
N LYS A 617 5.93 -57.40 -34.10
CA LYS A 617 6.54 -58.74 -34.21
C LYS A 617 6.12 -59.48 -35.47
N GLU A 618 4.86 -59.35 -35.88
CA GLU A 618 4.31 -60.00 -37.08
C GLU A 618 4.85 -59.40 -38.38
N LEU A 619 4.93 -58.06 -38.46
CA LEU A 619 5.30 -57.34 -39.68
C LEU A 619 6.78 -56.92 -39.73
N LYS A 620 7.53 -57.08 -38.64
CA LYS A 620 8.92 -56.60 -38.48
C LYS A 620 9.09 -55.12 -38.82
N GLN A 621 8.08 -54.31 -38.48
CA GLN A 621 8.05 -52.86 -38.67
C GLN A 621 7.88 -52.18 -37.31
N PRO A 622 8.50 -51.00 -37.09
CA PRO A 622 8.47 -50.32 -35.79
C PRO A 622 7.07 -49.76 -35.52
N PHE A 623 6.31 -50.43 -34.65
CA PHE A 623 4.97 -50.02 -34.24
C PHE A 623 4.79 -49.96 -32.73
N ALA A 624 5.71 -50.53 -31.94
CA ALA A 624 5.63 -50.53 -30.49
C ALA A 624 5.68 -49.09 -29.95
N PRO A 625 4.79 -48.73 -29.00
CA PRO A 625 4.81 -47.39 -28.47
C PRO A 625 6.07 -47.18 -27.64
N SER A 626 6.74 -46.05 -27.87
CA SER A 626 7.97 -45.68 -27.15
C SER A 626 7.67 -45.19 -25.73
N ILE A 627 6.45 -44.68 -25.51
CA ILE A 627 6.01 -44.14 -24.24
C ILE A 627 5.25 -45.22 -23.45
N PRO A 628 5.64 -45.51 -22.19
CA PRO A 628 4.88 -46.42 -21.33
C PRO A 628 3.54 -45.80 -20.91
N SER A 629 2.53 -46.64 -20.64
CA SER A 629 1.18 -46.20 -20.23
C SER A 629 1.22 -45.27 -19.00
N GLU A 630 2.12 -45.54 -18.05
CA GLU A 630 2.35 -44.72 -16.87
C GLU A 630 2.81 -43.30 -17.23
N GLY A 631 3.61 -43.14 -18.29
CA GLY A 631 4.08 -41.84 -18.77
C GLY A 631 2.99 -40.96 -19.39
N LEU A 632 1.80 -41.52 -19.63
CA LEU A 632 0.61 -40.80 -20.10
C LEU A 632 -0.45 -40.63 -18.99
N LEU A 633 -0.52 -41.59 -18.06
CA LEU A 633 -1.52 -41.61 -16.99
C LEU A 633 -1.15 -40.76 -15.78
N TYR A 634 0.14 -40.45 -15.61
CA TYR A 634 0.63 -39.55 -14.57
C TYR A 634 1.10 -38.24 -15.18
N ASP A 635 0.77 -37.13 -14.53
CA ASP A 635 1.23 -35.83 -14.96
C ASP A 635 2.68 -35.54 -14.58
N TYR A 636 3.23 -34.40 -15.04
CA TYR A 636 4.60 -33.99 -14.75
C TYR A 636 4.88 -33.74 -13.25
N MET A 637 3.83 -33.70 -12.41
CA MET A 637 3.92 -33.62 -10.96
C MET A 637 3.78 -35.00 -10.29
N GLY A 638 3.65 -36.08 -11.07
CA GLY A 638 3.49 -37.45 -10.59
C GLY A 638 2.08 -37.78 -10.09
N LYS A 639 1.05 -36.98 -10.44
CA LYS A 639 -0.34 -37.26 -10.04
C LYS A 639 -1.05 -38.07 -11.12
N TYR A 640 -1.77 -39.11 -10.70
CA TYR A 640 -2.58 -39.95 -11.59
C TYR A 640 -3.78 -39.15 -12.15
N ASN A 641 -3.82 -38.91 -13.46
CA ASN A 641 -4.82 -38.08 -14.15
C ASN A 641 -5.32 -38.71 -15.46
N PRO A 642 -6.05 -39.85 -15.40
CA PRO A 642 -6.58 -40.53 -16.59
C PRO A 642 -7.60 -39.68 -17.38
N SER A 643 -8.30 -38.76 -16.71
CA SER A 643 -9.23 -37.84 -17.37
C SER A 643 -8.53 -36.89 -18.33
N PHE A 644 -7.36 -36.34 -17.93
CA PHE A 644 -6.58 -35.49 -18.81
C PHE A 644 -5.98 -36.31 -19.96
N ALA A 645 -5.42 -37.49 -19.66
CA ALA A 645 -4.85 -38.37 -20.67
C ALA A 645 -5.86 -38.68 -21.78
N ARG A 646 -7.10 -39.01 -21.40
CA ARG A 646 -8.19 -39.17 -22.35
C ARG A 646 -8.42 -37.92 -23.18
N PHE A 647 -8.60 -36.75 -22.54
CA PHE A 647 -8.84 -35.50 -23.24
C PHE A 647 -7.72 -35.18 -24.25
N ALA A 648 -6.46 -35.32 -23.85
CA ALA A 648 -5.28 -35.04 -24.67
C ALA A 648 -5.24 -35.92 -25.92
N ILE A 649 -5.40 -37.23 -25.75
CA ILE A 649 -5.39 -38.20 -26.86
C ILE A 649 -6.60 -37.98 -27.77
N GLU A 650 -7.79 -37.76 -27.21
CA GLU A 650 -9.01 -37.47 -27.96
C GLU A 650 -8.86 -36.19 -28.80
N TYR A 651 -8.30 -35.14 -28.22
CA TYR A 651 -8.05 -33.87 -28.90
C TYR A 651 -7.06 -34.02 -30.06
N LEU A 652 -5.91 -34.65 -29.82
CA LEU A 652 -4.86 -34.83 -30.82
C LEU A 652 -5.27 -35.76 -31.97
N LEU A 653 -6.04 -36.83 -31.68
CA LEU A 653 -6.59 -37.70 -32.73
C LEU A 653 -7.61 -36.98 -33.62
N ASN A 654 -8.43 -36.10 -33.04
CA ASN A 654 -9.34 -35.25 -33.81
C ASN A 654 -8.57 -34.22 -34.64
N GLN A 655 -7.51 -33.61 -34.08
CA GLN A 655 -6.64 -32.67 -34.79
C GLN A 655 -6.00 -33.34 -36.02
N PHE A 656 -5.46 -34.54 -35.85
CA PHE A 656 -4.95 -35.36 -36.94
C PHE A 656 -6.04 -35.65 -38.00
N TYR A 657 -7.23 -36.10 -37.60
CA TYR A 657 -8.34 -36.38 -38.51
C TYR A 657 -8.70 -35.16 -39.37
N HIS A 658 -8.77 -33.97 -38.77
CA HIS A 658 -9.04 -32.74 -39.49
C HIS A 658 -7.94 -32.35 -40.48
N GLN A 659 -6.67 -32.47 -40.11
CA GLN A 659 -5.53 -32.21 -41.00
C GLN A 659 -5.56 -33.11 -42.24
N VAL A 660 -5.91 -34.38 -42.07
CA VAL A 660 -6.03 -35.33 -43.19
C VAL A 660 -7.19 -34.98 -44.10
N SER A 661 -8.36 -34.68 -43.54
CA SER A 661 -9.55 -34.30 -44.34
C SER A 661 -9.34 -33.02 -45.17
N LEU A 662 -8.53 -32.06 -44.68
CA LEU A 662 -8.20 -30.83 -45.41
C LEU A 662 -7.20 -31.06 -46.56
N SER A 663 -6.25 -31.99 -46.38
CA SER A 663 -5.23 -32.32 -47.38
C SER A 663 -5.78 -33.00 -48.66
N LEU A 664 -7.01 -33.53 -48.62
CA LEU A 664 -7.68 -34.16 -49.77
C LEU A 664 -8.62 -33.21 -50.53
N ILE A 665 -9.00 -32.08 -49.94
CA ILE A 665 -9.87 -31.05 -50.56
C ILE A 665 -9.04 -30.02 -51.34
N THR A 666 -7.72 -29.97 -51.10
CA THR A 666 -6.77 -29.01 -51.70
C THR A 666 -5.88 -29.60 -52.81
N VAL A 667 -6.14 -30.84 -53.26
CA VAL A 667 -5.45 -31.51 -54.39
C VAL A 667 -6.37 -31.60 -55.60
#